data_AF-A0A9D8AX02-F1
#
_entry.id   AF-A0A9D8AX02-F1
#
_cell.length_a   1.000
_cell.length_b   1.000
_cell.length_c   1.000
_cell.angle_alpha   90.00
_cell.angle_beta   90.00
_cell.angle_gamma   90.00
#
_symmetry.space_group_name_H-M   'P 1'
#
loop_
_entity.id
_entity.type
_entity.pdbx_description
1 polymer ?
#
loop_
_entity_poly.entity_id
_entity_poly.type
_entity_poly.pdbx_seq_one_letter_code
_entity_poly.pdbx_strand_id
1 'polypeptide(L)'
;MIPQHVTLVVNGQTHRVHVEPDTPLIYVLRNDLGLKGTKAGCSLGQCGTCTVLIDGQPRPSCHVSVASVQGRAITTVEGLGTEGALDPVQQAFIDEGAVQCGFCTPGMIVAARALLDRHPHPTDAQIRAALTQNLCRCGAYDRVRRAIRRAAGEPVGTGSYSSRDATAGDGAPDSAGGLPRPLRHTPDLDAWIRIGTDGTVTVLSGKAELGQDLRTAVAMIGADELDVSMERMRVVMADTGQSPDEGYTGSSMSLETSGNAIRYAAAQARHVMLSVAHEELEAPLERLTVSDGTISDPITGRTVTYWELYGGRRFGCPVTGAIPPKGEDAYALVGRAQDRLDLVDKVMGRARFVHDLDLPGMVHGRIARPPAYDARLVSVDEAAAAGMPGVMEVVRDGSFLGVIAEREEQAVEAVEALQRAATWQNDTSLPPQETLPEYMLSQPEQAFTLIDGRPVEGPIPPIEAPPEAVHTLSATYYRPYHAHASVGPSAAVALLDEGKLTVWTHSQGVYPVRDGIAHVLGMPAEDVRCIHVDGPGSFGHNGADDAALDAALLARAVPGRPVSLKWTRADEHTWEPYGAATVVQLQGSLDAIGEVVDWNHDVWGYTHVLRPRPRGNVSGLMAAWHLDKPFDQPQARPILSPQVGIHRNADPLYTFPRRRIVKHFLPDSPLRVSALRGLGSYANVFAMESFLDEVAEAAGVDAVQFRLRYLADERARAVLEAAAEKAGWQAKERPRGKGHGRGVAFAQYKNRQVYVAAVVDLSVDRESGRVQLERVVIAADAGQIVNPASMSSQIEGAFVQSASWTLKEEVTFGPHGVTSDDWRSYPILRFREAPEIETVLLQRPGLPFLGVGEGAMGPAPAAISNAIYDAVGVRMRRIPFTPERIQAALNRDRQVQR
;
A
#
# COMPACT_ATOMS: atom_id res chain seq x y z
N MET A 1 -17.66 34.53 10.78
CA MET A 1 -18.06 35.84 10.18
C MET A 1 -19.52 35.70 9.75
N ILE A 2 -20.08 36.46 8.80
CA ILE A 2 -21.47 36.23 8.34
C ILE A 2 -21.40 35.67 6.92
N PRO A 3 -22.06 34.54 6.61
CA PRO A 3 -22.17 34.01 5.26
C PRO A 3 -22.74 35.03 4.26
N GLN A 4 -22.24 35.00 3.03
CA GLN A 4 -22.64 35.92 1.95
C GLN A 4 -22.84 35.15 0.65
N HIS A 5 -23.61 35.75 -0.27
CA HIS A 5 -23.70 35.23 -1.62
C HIS A 5 -22.43 35.54 -2.41
N VAL A 6 -21.71 34.49 -2.83
CA VAL A 6 -20.55 34.60 -3.71
C VAL A 6 -20.84 33.94 -5.05
N THR A 7 -20.39 34.57 -6.13
CA THR A 7 -20.50 34.04 -7.49
C THR A 7 -19.16 33.48 -7.96
N LEU A 8 -19.14 32.20 -8.30
CA LEU A 8 -17.97 31.47 -8.79
C LEU A 8 -18.19 31.02 -10.24
N VAL A 9 -17.13 31.03 -11.04
CA VAL A 9 -17.14 30.46 -12.39
C VAL A 9 -16.31 29.18 -12.36
N VAL A 10 -16.96 28.02 -12.30
CA VAL A 10 -16.30 26.70 -12.17
C VAL A 10 -16.62 25.84 -13.39
N ASN A 11 -15.60 25.31 -14.06
CA ASN A 11 -15.72 24.51 -15.28
C ASN A 11 -16.58 25.19 -16.37
N GLY A 12 -16.47 26.52 -16.49
CA GLY A 12 -17.25 27.33 -17.44
C GLY A 12 -18.70 27.63 -17.01
N GLN A 13 -19.15 27.11 -15.87
CA GLN A 13 -20.50 27.35 -15.32
C GLN A 13 -20.46 28.38 -14.19
N THR A 14 -21.50 29.22 -14.12
CA THR A 14 -21.65 30.21 -13.03
C THR A 14 -22.46 29.60 -11.89
N HIS A 15 -21.89 29.59 -10.69
CA HIS A 15 -22.52 29.10 -9.48
C HIS A 15 -22.68 30.24 -8.48
N ARG A 16 -23.84 30.28 -7.80
CA ARG A 16 -24.09 31.19 -6.69
C ARG A 16 -24.18 30.36 -5.41
N VAL A 17 -23.23 30.57 -4.50
CA VAL A 17 -23.14 29.85 -3.22
C VAL A 17 -23.36 30.82 -2.07
N HIS A 18 -23.76 30.31 -0.90
CA HIS A 18 -23.97 31.12 0.31
C HIS A 18 -23.10 30.59 1.44
N VAL A 19 -21.91 31.19 1.58
CA VAL A 19 -20.82 30.71 2.45
C VAL A 19 -20.04 31.89 3.05
N GLU A 20 -19.19 31.64 4.04
CA GLU A 20 -18.31 32.69 4.56
C GLU A 20 -17.24 33.07 3.51
N PRO A 21 -16.90 34.36 3.34
CA PRO A 21 -15.95 34.81 2.32
C PRO A 21 -14.56 34.16 2.40
N ASP A 22 -14.11 33.80 3.60
CA ASP A 22 -12.82 33.18 3.89
C ASP A 22 -12.84 31.65 3.81
N THR A 23 -14.01 31.02 3.64
CA THR A 23 -14.13 29.57 3.47
C THR A 23 -13.15 29.08 2.39
N PRO A 24 -12.31 28.08 2.68
CA PRO A 24 -11.44 27.47 1.68
C PRO A 24 -12.23 26.91 0.49
N LEU A 25 -11.78 27.22 -0.73
CA LEU A 25 -12.43 26.85 -1.99
C LEU A 25 -12.71 25.34 -2.08
N ILE A 26 -11.84 24.51 -1.50
CA ILE A 26 -12.02 23.06 -1.49
C ILE A 26 -13.35 22.62 -0.86
N TYR A 27 -13.82 23.31 0.19
CA TYR A 27 -15.09 22.97 0.82
C TYR A 27 -16.26 23.32 -0.09
N VAL A 28 -16.21 24.47 -0.77
CA VAL A 28 -17.27 24.85 -1.71
C VAL A 28 -17.35 23.91 -2.91
N LEU A 29 -16.20 23.55 -3.49
CA LEU A 29 -16.16 22.61 -4.61
C LEU A 29 -16.80 21.27 -4.22
N ARG A 30 -16.49 20.76 -3.03
CA ARG A 30 -16.93 19.42 -2.60
C ARG A 30 -18.33 19.41 -1.98
N ASN A 31 -18.65 20.35 -1.10
CA ASN A 31 -19.88 20.35 -0.30
C ASN A 31 -21.04 21.01 -1.07
N ASP A 32 -20.78 22.15 -1.71
CA ASP A 32 -21.85 22.95 -2.34
C ASP A 32 -22.04 22.63 -3.83
N LEU A 33 -20.97 22.26 -4.54
CA LEU A 33 -21.02 21.97 -5.98
C LEU A 33 -20.99 20.48 -6.32
N GLY A 34 -20.72 19.60 -5.34
CA GLY A 34 -20.63 18.15 -5.57
C GLY A 34 -19.43 17.70 -6.42
N LEU A 35 -18.46 18.59 -6.68
CA LEU A 35 -17.25 18.31 -7.44
C LEU A 35 -16.21 17.63 -6.55
N LYS A 36 -16.33 16.31 -6.39
CA LYS A 36 -15.52 15.52 -5.47
C LYS A 36 -14.13 15.13 -6.02
N GLY A 37 -13.80 15.43 -7.27
CA GLY A 37 -12.52 15.09 -7.91
C GLY A 37 -11.32 15.76 -7.25
N THR A 38 -11.49 17.01 -6.82
CA THR A 38 -10.48 17.73 -6.02
C THR A 38 -10.42 17.14 -4.60
N LYS A 39 -9.29 16.54 -4.20
CA LYS A 39 -9.18 15.78 -2.94
C LYS A 39 -8.53 16.55 -1.80
N ALA A 40 -9.09 16.45 -0.59
CA ALA A 40 -8.52 16.97 0.65
C ALA A 40 -7.50 15.96 1.25
N GLY A 41 -6.22 16.08 0.88
CA GLY A 41 -5.17 15.13 1.32
C GLY A 41 -4.39 15.55 2.57
N CYS A 42 -4.02 16.83 2.68
CA CYS A 42 -3.39 17.37 3.88
C CYS A 42 -4.08 18.62 4.42
N SER A 43 -4.78 19.37 3.56
CA SER A 43 -5.34 20.70 3.88
C SER A 43 -4.32 21.74 4.35
N LEU A 44 -3.02 21.50 4.12
CA LEU A 44 -1.89 22.38 4.47
C LEU A 44 -1.15 22.94 3.24
N GLY A 45 -1.66 22.67 2.03
CA GLY A 45 -1.02 23.08 0.77
C GLY A 45 0.28 22.31 0.43
N GLN A 46 0.59 21.21 1.14
CA GLN A 46 1.89 20.52 1.04
C GLN A 46 1.92 19.30 0.09
N CYS A 47 0.74 18.78 -0.30
CA CYS A 47 0.60 17.49 -1.01
C CYS A 47 0.11 17.56 -2.46
N GLY A 48 -0.47 18.69 -2.88
CA GLY A 48 -0.96 18.89 -4.27
C GLY A 48 -2.22 18.11 -4.68
N THR A 49 -2.85 17.32 -3.81
CA THR A 49 -4.08 16.55 -4.16
C THR A 49 -5.29 17.45 -4.46
N CYS A 50 -5.28 18.67 -3.93
CA CYS A 50 -6.36 19.65 -4.06
C CYS A 50 -6.11 20.69 -5.17
N THR A 51 -5.19 20.41 -6.09
CA THR A 51 -4.80 21.34 -7.14
C THR A 51 -5.96 21.58 -8.10
N VAL A 52 -6.29 22.86 -8.32
CA VAL A 52 -7.23 23.36 -9.33
C VAL A 52 -6.53 24.42 -10.18
N LEU A 53 -7.08 24.76 -11.35
CA LEU A 53 -6.63 25.93 -12.09
C LEU A 53 -7.45 27.15 -11.69
N ILE A 54 -6.79 28.27 -11.43
CA ILE A 54 -7.41 29.58 -11.28
C ILE A 54 -6.80 30.49 -12.33
N ASP A 55 -7.60 30.91 -13.31
CA ASP A 55 -7.16 31.61 -14.52
C ASP A 55 -5.99 30.88 -15.22
N GLY A 56 -6.12 29.55 -15.36
CA GLY A 56 -5.11 28.68 -15.98
C GLY A 56 -3.87 28.38 -15.11
N GLN A 57 -3.78 28.93 -13.89
CA GLN A 57 -2.62 28.70 -13.00
C GLN A 57 -2.94 27.65 -11.92
N PRO A 58 -2.08 26.66 -11.69
CA PRO A 58 -2.32 25.63 -10.67
C PRO A 58 -2.20 26.23 -9.27
N ARG A 59 -3.23 26.01 -8.43
CA ARG A 59 -3.30 26.53 -7.05
C ARG A 59 -3.89 25.49 -6.11
N PRO A 60 -3.41 25.40 -4.86
CA PRO A 60 -3.99 24.50 -3.85
C PRO A 60 -5.31 25.08 -3.34
N SER A 61 -6.45 24.48 -3.72
CA SER A 61 -7.79 24.97 -3.33
C SER A 61 -8.04 25.00 -1.81
N CYS A 62 -7.29 24.20 -1.03
CA CYS A 62 -7.38 24.26 0.44
C CYS A 62 -6.82 25.54 1.06
N HIS A 63 -6.02 26.33 0.32
CA HIS A 63 -5.38 27.57 0.80
C HIS A 63 -5.85 28.80 0.02
N VAL A 64 -6.94 28.67 -0.73
CA VAL A 64 -7.52 29.75 -1.52
C VAL A 64 -8.91 30.01 -0.96
N SER A 65 -9.19 31.23 -0.51
CA SER A 65 -10.54 31.58 -0.05
C SER A 65 -11.47 31.82 -1.24
N VAL A 66 -12.75 31.54 -1.04
CA VAL A 66 -13.82 31.76 -2.02
C VAL A 66 -13.89 33.23 -2.46
N ALA A 67 -13.74 34.18 -1.54
CA ALA A 67 -13.72 35.61 -1.88
C ALA A 67 -12.56 35.99 -2.81
N SER A 68 -11.39 35.36 -2.65
CA SER A 68 -10.22 35.66 -3.48
C SER A 68 -10.33 35.19 -4.93
N VAL A 69 -11.36 34.36 -5.23
CA VAL A 69 -11.61 33.78 -6.55
C VAL A 69 -12.96 34.14 -7.15
N GLN A 70 -13.68 35.06 -6.53
CA GLN A 70 -14.94 35.56 -7.08
C GLN A 70 -14.73 36.14 -8.48
N GLY A 71 -15.55 35.70 -9.44
CA GLY A 71 -15.46 36.12 -10.85
C GLY A 71 -14.25 35.59 -11.63
N ARG A 72 -13.36 34.80 -11.01
CA ARG A 72 -12.20 34.19 -11.67
C ARG A 72 -12.56 32.83 -12.25
N ALA A 73 -11.88 32.41 -13.31
CA ALA A 73 -12.16 31.12 -13.94
C ALA A 73 -11.49 30.00 -13.16
N ILE A 74 -12.28 29.03 -12.69
CA ILE A 74 -11.82 27.87 -11.93
C ILE A 74 -12.02 26.61 -12.79
N THR A 75 -10.97 25.81 -12.97
CA THR A 75 -11.05 24.51 -13.66
C THR A 75 -10.60 23.39 -12.72
N THR A 76 -11.47 22.40 -12.56
CA THR A 76 -11.23 21.16 -11.81
C THR A 76 -10.95 19.99 -12.76
N VAL A 77 -10.65 18.79 -12.24
CA VAL A 77 -10.41 17.63 -13.10
C VAL A 77 -11.66 17.24 -13.91
N GLU A 78 -12.83 17.42 -13.32
CA GLU A 78 -14.13 17.18 -13.93
C GLU A 78 -14.39 18.10 -15.14
N GLY A 79 -13.74 19.26 -15.18
CA GLY A 79 -13.86 20.25 -16.25
C GLY A 79 -12.98 19.99 -17.46
N LEU A 80 -12.13 18.95 -17.45
CA LEU A 80 -11.17 18.71 -18.53
C LEU A 80 -11.73 17.86 -19.67
N GLY A 81 -12.61 16.89 -19.38
CA GLY A 81 -13.09 15.93 -20.37
C GLY A 81 -14.39 15.25 -19.97
N THR A 82 -14.92 14.43 -20.87
CA THR A 82 -16.16 13.66 -20.69
C THR A 82 -15.88 12.16 -20.89
N GLU A 83 -16.82 11.30 -20.50
CA GLU A 83 -16.65 9.84 -20.62
C GLU A 83 -16.44 9.37 -22.07
N GLY A 84 -17.06 10.03 -23.05
CA GLY A 84 -16.87 9.72 -24.46
C GLY A 84 -15.70 10.46 -25.13
N ALA A 85 -15.07 11.40 -24.42
CA ALA A 85 -13.99 12.24 -24.92
C ALA A 85 -13.15 12.77 -23.75
N LEU A 86 -12.21 11.95 -23.28
CA LEU A 86 -11.26 12.32 -22.24
C LEU A 86 -10.28 13.37 -22.74
N ASP A 87 -9.81 14.25 -21.84
CA ASP A 87 -8.66 15.11 -22.14
C ASP A 87 -7.43 14.24 -22.45
N PRO A 88 -6.53 14.64 -23.38
CA PRO A 88 -5.33 13.87 -23.70
C PRO A 88 -4.47 13.50 -22.49
N VAL A 89 -4.42 14.33 -21.44
CA VAL A 89 -3.72 14.01 -20.19
C VAL A 89 -4.44 12.90 -19.43
N GLN A 90 -5.78 12.94 -19.34
CA GLN A 90 -6.56 11.88 -18.70
C GLN A 90 -6.36 10.53 -19.40
N GLN A 91 -6.44 10.51 -20.73
CA GLN A 91 -6.21 9.31 -21.53
C GLN A 91 -4.78 8.78 -21.36
N ALA A 92 -3.77 9.66 -21.44
CA ALA A 92 -2.38 9.23 -21.29
C ALA A 92 -2.07 8.64 -19.90
N PHE A 93 -2.76 9.10 -18.84
CA PHE A 93 -2.63 8.49 -17.51
C PHE A 93 -3.18 7.06 -17.46
N ILE A 94 -4.25 6.77 -18.22
CA ILE A 94 -4.76 5.40 -18.41
C ILE A 94 -3.72 4.58 -19.17
N ASP A 95 -3.32 5.06 -20.34
CA ASP A 95 -2.46 4.32 -21.27
C ASP A 95 -1.08 3.98 -20.69
N GLU A 96 -0.57 4.77 -19.74
CA GLU A 96 0.71 4.52 -19.05
C GLU A 96 0.56 3.80 -17.70
N GLY A 97 -0.67 3.52 -17.27
CA GLY A 97 -0.95 2.95 -15.94
C GLY A 97 -0.46 3.85 -14.81
N ALA A 98 -0.56 5.18 -14.99
CA ALA A 98 -0.09 6.19 -14.04
C ALA A 98 -1.00 6.37 -12.80
N VAL A 99 -1.82 5.36 -12.51
CA VAL A 99 -2.85 5.37 -11.47
C VAL A 99 -2.79 4.06 -10.68
N GLN A 100 -2.64 4.16 -9.36
CA GLN A 100 -2.79 3.04 -8.42
C GLN A 100 -4.01 3.27 -7.51
N CYS A 101 -3.81 3.77 -6.27
CA CYS A 101 -4.95 4.11 -5.42
C CYS A 101 -5.80 5.23 -6.04
N GLY A 102 -5.17 6.17 -6.76
CA GLY A 102 -5.84 7.22 -7.55
C GLY A 102 -6.15 8.51 -6.78
N PHE A 103 -5.92 8.57 -5.47
CA PHE A 103 -6.30 9.73 -4.66
C PHE A 103 -5.54 11.02 -5.03
N CYS A 104 -4.26 10.90 -5.41
CA CYS A 104 -3.45 12.05 -5.85
C CYS A 104 -3.62 12.39 -7.35
N THR A 105 -4.24 11.50 -8.13
CA THR A 105 -4.29 11.56 -9.59
C THR A 105 -4.96 12.82 -10.12
N PRO A 106 -6.15 13.25 -9.62
CA PRO A 106 -6.78 14.50 -10.06
C PRO A 106 -5.87 15.72 -10.00
N GLY A 107 -5.19 15.93 -8.87
CA GLY A 107 -4.28 17.06 -8.71
C GLY A 107 -3.07 17.01 -9.63
N MET A 108 -2.59 15.82 -9.98
CA MET A 108 -1.49 15.63 -10.94
C MET A 108 -1.94 15.90 -12.38
N ILE A 109 -3.13 15.42 -12.77
CA ILE A 109 -3.71 15.67 -14.11
C ILE A 109 -3.91 17.17 -14.32
N VAL A 110 -4.48 17.88 -13.34
CA VAL A 110 -4.69 19.33 -13.42
C VAL A 110 -3.35 20.07 -13.53
N ALA A 111 -2.34 19.70 -12.73
CA ALA A 111 -1.01 20.29 -12.81
C ALA A 111 -0.33 20.02 -14.17
N ALA A 112 -0.49 18.81 -14.71
CA ALA A 112 0.01 18.41 -16.02
C ALA A 112 -0.65 19.17 -17.17
N ARG A 113 -1.99 19.34 -17.15
CA ARG A 113 -2.71 20.16 -18.12
C ARG A 113 -2.19 21.59 -18.14
N ALA A 114 -2.03 22.20 -16.97
CA ALA A 114 -1.48 23.56 -16.85
C ALA A 114 -0.05 23.67 -17.38
N LEU A 115 0.76 22.62 -17.22
CA LEU A 115 2.09 22.56 -17.80
C LEU A 115 2.02 22.54 -19.33
N LEU A 116 1.21 21.65 -19.91
CA LEU A 116 1.11 21.49 -21.36
C LEU A 116 0.50 22.71 -22.05
N ASP A 117 -0.40 23.45 -21.40
CA ASP A 117 -0.91 24.72 -21.91
C ASP A 117 0.19 25.78 -22.10
N ARG A 118 1.22 25.76 -21.23
CA ARG A 118 2.37 26.70 -21.30
C ARG A 118 3.54 26.15 -22.11
N HIS A 119 3.72 24.84 -22.07
CA HIS A 119 4.84 24.13 -22.69
C HIS A 119 4.29 22.88 -23.38
N PRO A 120 3.85 22.98 -24.64
CA PRO A 120 3.27 21.85 -25.37
C PRO A 120 4.20 20.63 -25.51
N HIS A 121 5.51 20.86 -25.46
CA HIS A 121 6.56 19.83 -25.48
C HIS A 121 7.52 20.05 -24.29
N PRO A 122 7.11 19.69 -23.05
CA PRO A 122 7.88 20.01 -21.87
C PRO A 122 9.06 19.04 -21.71
N THR A 123 10.22 19.55 -21.31
CA THR A 123 11.36 18.72 -20.88
C THR A 123 11.07 18.00 -19.56
N ASP A 124 11.81 16.93 -19.25
CA ASP A 124 11.68 16.20 -17.99
C ASP A 124 11.95 17.10 -16.78
N ALA A 125 12.89 18.04 -16.89
CA ALA A 125 13.14 19.03 -15.84
C ALA A 125 11.92 19.92 -15.61
N GLN A 126 11.23 20.36 -16.66
CA GLN A 126 10.00 21.15 -16.55
C GLN A 126 8.84 20.33 -15.97
N ILE A 127 8.70 19.06 -16.38
CA ILE A 127 7.70 18.14 -15.80
C ILE A 127 7.94 17.99 -14.29
N ARG A 128 9.16 17.62 -13.88
CA ARG A 128 9.52 17.43 -12.47
C ARG A 128 9.33 18.71 -11.66
N ALA A 129 9.66 19.87 -12.23
CA ALA A 129 9.46 21.17 -11.59
C ALA A 129 7.97 21.50 -11.41
N ALA A 130 7.14 21.29 -12.42
CA ALA A 130 5.72 21.61 -12.39
C ALA A 130 4.93 20.74 -11.40
N LEU A 131 5.30 19.46 -11.26
CA LEU A 131 4.64 18.52 -10.34
C LEU A 131 5.33 18.41 -8.97
N THR A 132 6.32 19.25 -8.66
CA THR A 132 7.09 19.16 -7.39
C THR A 132 6.21 19.17 -6.13
N GLN A 133 5.07 19.87 -6.17
CA GLN A 133 4.15 19.94 -5.03
C GLN A 133 3.20 18.73 -4.93
N ASN A 134 3.08 17.92 -5.99
CA ASN A 134 2.20 16.75 -6.01
C ASN A 134 2.92 15.52 -5.42
N LEU A 135 2.35 14.98 -4.35
CA LEU A 135 2.83 13.77 -3.70
C LEU A 135 2.08 12.52 -4.21
N CYS A 136 2.80 11.41 -4.38
CA CYS A 136 2.23 10.10 -4.65
C CYS A 136 2.85 9.06 -3.72
N ARG A 137 2.07 8.55 -2.76
CA ARG A 137 2.56 7.49 -1.85
C ARG A 137 2.69 6.12 -2.53
N CYS A 138 1.91 5.88 -3.59
CA CYS A 138 2.02 4.70 -4.44
C CYS A 138 3.26 4.73 -5.36
N GLY A 139 3.96 5.86 -5.48
CA GLY A 139 5.23 5.95 -6.21
C GLY A 139 5.11 6.00 -7.74
N ALA A 140 3.99 6.43 -8.32
CA ALA A 140 3.75 6.43 -9.77
C ALA A 140 4.48 7.55 -10.56
N TYR A 141 5.54 8.14 -9.99
CA TYR A 141 6.17 9.36 -10.52
C TYR A 141 6.68 9.22 -11.97
N ASP A 142 7.39 8.14 -12.30
CA ASP A 142 7.91 7.94 -13.65
C ASP A 142 6.81 7.66 -14.67
N ARG A 143 5.77 6.90 -14.28
CA ARG A 143 4.58 6.68 -15.13
C ARG A 143 3.84 7.98 -15.42
N VAL A 144 3.70 8.87 -14.44
CA VAL A 144 3.11 10.20 -14.66
C VAL A 144 3.97 11.04 -15.61
N ARG A 145 5.30 11.02 -15.48
CA ARG A 145 6.21 11.69 -16.42
C ARG A 145 6.00 11.17 -17.85
N ARG A 146 5.96 9.85 -18.02
CA ARG A 146 5.70 9.16 -19.29
C ARG A 146 4.33 9.54 -19.87
N ALA A 147 3.29 9.61 -19.03
CA ALA A 147 1.95 10.04 -19.44
C ALA A 147 1.92 11.49 -19.97
N ILE A 148 2.64 12.41 -19.31
CA ILE A 148 2.71 13.81 -19.75
C ILE A 148 3.43 13.91 -21.11
N ARG A 149 4.50 13.14 -21.32
CA ARG A 149 5.19 13.06 -22.62
C ARG A 149 4.27 12.50 -23.72
N ARG A 150 3.52 11.43 -23.42
CA ARG A 150 2.50 10.88 -24.35
C ARG A 150 1.45 11.92 -24.71
N ALA A 151 0.90 12.63 -23.72
CA ALA A 151 -0.09 13.67 -23.95
C ALA A 151 0.45 14.86 -24.77
N ALA A 152 1.77 15.11 -24.73
CA ALA A 152 2.47 16.08 -25.57
C ALA A 152 2.72 15.59 -27.02
N GLY A 153 2.26 14.38 -27.38
CA GLY A 153 2.49 13.76 -28.70
C GLY A 153 3.92 13.24 -28.88
N GLU A 154 4.71 13.13 -27.81
CA GLU A 154 6.08 12.64 -27.88
C GLU A 154 6.13 11.11 -27.78
N PRO A 155 7.02 10.45 -28.53
CA PRO A 155 7.24 9.02 -28.39
C PRO A 155 7.81 8.73 -27.00
N VAL A 156 6.99 8.10 -26.16
CA VAL A 156 7.48 7.41 -24.96
C VAL A 156 8.16 6.14 -25.47
N GLY A 157 9.44 5.92 -25.11
CA GLY A 157 10.29 4.83 -25.66
C GLY A 157 9.78 3.40 -25.41
N THR A 158 10.64 2.47 -25.01
CA THR A 158 10.15 1.13 -24.62
C THR A 158 9.08 1.25 -23.52
N GLY A 159 8.08 0.37 -23.52
CA GLY A 159 7.01 0.32 -22.51
C GLY A 159 7.55 0.32 -21.06
N SER A 160 6.69 0.63 -20.07
CA SER A 160 7.09 0.67 -18.64
C SER A 160 7.69 -0.66 -18.16
N TYR A 161 7.37 -1.75 -18.87
CA TYR A 161 7.94 -3.06 -18.65
C TYR A 161 8.13 -3.80 -19.96
N SER A 162 9.01 -4.79 -19.94
CA SER A 162 9.02 -5.91 -20.89
C SER A 162 8.58 -7.19 -20.18
N SER A 163 7.97 -8.11 -20.93
CA SER A 163 7.62 -9.44 -20.44
C SER A 163 8.23 -10.47 -21.37
N ARG A 164 8.84 -11.51 -20.81
CA ARG A 164 9.31 -12.69 -21.57
C ARG A 164 8.91 -13.96 -20.85
N ASP A 165 8.50 -14.96 -21.61
CA ASP A 165 8.32 -16.30 -21.06
C ASP A 165 9.69 -16.85 -20.64
N ALA A 166 9.72 -17.50 -19.49
CA ALA A 166 10.93 -18.12 -18.98
C ALA A 166 10.64 -19.60 -18.68
N THR A 167 11.47 -20.50 -19.20
CA THR A 167 11.32 -21.96 -19.07
C THR A 167 11.05 -22.35 -17.62
N ALA A 168 9.99 -23.11 -17.33
CA ALA A 168 9.76 -23.61 -15.98
C ALA A 168 11.02 -24.36 -15.51
N GLY A 169 11.83 -23.72 -14.66
CA GLY A 169 12.82 -24.45 -13.86
C GLY A 169 12.07 -25.38 -12.89
N ASP A 170 12.79 -26.13 -12.07
CA ASP A 170 12.26 -27.13 -11.10
C ASP A 170 11.39 -26.54 -9.96
N GLY A 171 10.49 -25.60 -10.26
CA GLY A 171 9.38 -25.20 -9.42
C GLY A 171 8.30 -26.26 -9.53
N ALA A 172 8.04 -26.94 -8.42
CA ALA A 172 6.98 -27.95 -8.36
C ALA A 172 5.67 -27.35 -8.93
N PRO A 173 5.01 -28.02 -9.90
CA PRO A 173 3.62 -27.71 -10.21
C PRO A 173 2.81 -27.82 -8.91
N ASP A 174 1.69 -27.11 -8.84
CA ASP A 174 0.78 -27.18 -7.70
C ASP A 174 0.32 -28.64 -7.51
N SER A 175 1.06 -29.37 -6.68
CA SER A 175 0.89 -30.79 -6.37
C SER A 175 0.62 -30.90 -4.88
N ALA A 176 -0.37 -30.13 -4.43
CA ALA A 176 -1.11 -30.45 -3.23
C ALA A 176 -2.59 -30.36 -3.56
N GLY A 177 -3.13 -31.43 -4.16
CA GLY A 177 -4.54 -31.58 -4.44
C GLY A 177 -5.39 -31.25 -3.20
N GLY A 178 -6.05 -30.11 -3.23
CA GLY A 178 -6.83 -29.61 -2.11
C GLY A 178 -7.45 -28.25 -2.44
N LEU A 179 -8.66 -28.02 -1.94
CA LEU A 179 -9.35 -26.75 -2.09
C LEU A 179 -8.52 -25.59 -1.53
N PRO A 180 -8.42 -24.46 -2.27
CA PRO A 180 -7.86 -23.20 -1.76
C PRO A 180 -8.38 -22.87 -0.36
N ARG A 181 -7.52 -22.34 0.52
CA ARG A 181 -7.88 -22.09 1.93
C ARG A 181 -9.20 -21.32 2.13
N PRO A 182 -9.51 -20.24 1.39
CA PRO A 182 -10.79 -19.56 1.54
C PRO A 182 -12.01 -20.46 1.28
N LEU A 183 -11.93 -21.35 0.28
CA LEU A 183 -13.01 -22.28 -0.06
C LEU A 183 -13.20 -23.38 1.00
N ARG A 184 -12.17 -23.71 1.76
CA ARG A 184 -12.31 -24.62 2.92
C ARG A 184 -13.13 -24.00 4.06
N HIS A 185 -13.18 -22.67 4.16
CA HIS A 185 -13.95 -21.96 5.16
C HIS A 185 -15.33 -21.52 4.65
N THR A 186 -15.41 -21.11 3.39
CA THR A 186 -16.66 -20.70 2.72
C THR A 186 -16.83 -21.49 1.42
N PRO A 187 -17.31 -22.75 1.50
CA PRO A 187 -17.47 -23.60 0.31
C PRO A 187 -18.71 -23.26 -0.52
N ASP A 188 -19.70 -22.52 0.00
CA ASP A 188 -20.92 -22.16 -0.74
C ASP A 188 -20.58 -21.38 -2.01
N LEU A 189 -20.95 -21.90 -3.19
CA LEU A 189 -20.67 -21.29 -4.48
C LEU A 189 -21.32 -19.90 -4.62
N ASP A 190 -22.51 -19.69 -4.04
CA ASP A 190 -23.23 -18.41 -4.10
C ASP A 190 -22.52 -17.27 -3.36
N ALA A 191 -21.56 -17.61 -2.49
CA ALA A 191 -20.71 -16.63 -1.82
C ALA A 191 -19.63 -16.06 -2.76
N TRP A 192 -19.37 -16.69 -3.91
CA TRP A 192 -18.26 -16.33 -4.80
C TRP A 192 -18.71 -15.86 -6.18
N ILE A 193 -19.76 -16.46 -6.75
CA ILE A 193 -20.23 -16.19 -8.11
C ILE A 193 -21.74 -16.01 -8.13
N ARG A 194 -22.22 -14.98 -8.84
CA ARG A 194 -23.65 -14.74 -9.10
C ARG A 194 -23.88 -14.44 -10.58
N ILE A 195 -24.97 -14.97 -11.14
CA ILE A 195 -25.37 -14.73 -12.53
C ILE A 195 -26.53 -13.74 -12.53
N GLY A 196 -26.35 -12.61 -13.21
CA GLY A 196 -27.36 -11.57 -13.37
C GLY A 196 -28.37 -11.94 -14.47
N THR A 197 -29.60 -11.43 -14.34
CA THR A 197 -30.62 -11.51 -15.41
C THR A 197 -30.31 -10.58 -16.59
N ASP A 198 -29.42 -9.61 -16.39
CA ASP A 198 -29.02 -8.57 -17.34
C ASP A 198 -27.80 -8.97 -18.20
N GLY A 199 -27.41 -10.25 -18.17
CA GLY A 199 -26.27 -10.72 -18.93
C GLY A 199 -24.92 -10.52 -18.26
N THR A 200 -24.89 -10.24 -16.95
CA THR A 200 -23.65 -10.00 -16.20
C THR A 200 -23.30 -11.16 -15.27
N VAL A 201 -22.01 -11.25 -14.90
CA VAL A 201 -21.50 -12.14 -13.86
C VAL A 201 -20.87 -11.31 -12.77
N THR A 202 -21.28 -11.53 -11.52
CA THR A 202 -20.66 -10.89 -10.36
C THR A 202 -19.74 -11.86 -9.63
N VAL A 203 -18.47 -11.48 -9.51
CA VAL A 203 -17.48 -12.13 -8.65
C VAL A 203 -17.44 -11.42 -7.31
N LEU A 204 -17.40 -12.17 -6.22
CA LEU A 204 -17.31 -11.65 -4.86
C LEU A 204 -15.98 -12.04 -4.22
N SER A 205 -15.30 -11.05 -3.65
CA SER A 205 -14.04 -11.24 -2.92
C SER A 205 -14.14 -10.59 -1.55
N GLY A 206 -13.74 -11.33 -0.51
CA GLY A 206 -13.59 -10.81 0.85
C GLY A 206 -12.35 -9.94 1.05
N LYS A 207 -11.61 -9.65 -0.03
CA LYS A 207 -10.43 -8.79 -0.03
C LYS A 207 -10.78 -7.34 -0.40
N ALA A 208 -10.02 -6.41 0.13
CA ALA A 208 -10.05 -4.98 -0.18
C ALA A 208 -9.19 -4.62 -1.41
N GLU A 209 -9.62 -3.62 -2.19
CA GLU A 209 -8.89 -3.01 -3.31
C GLU A 209 -8.18 -1.74 -2.81
N LEU A 210 -6.84 -1.74 -2.81
CA LEU A 210 -6.03 -0.68 -2.19
C LEU A 210 -5.16 0.05 -3.23
N GLY A 211 -5.38 -0.20 -4.52
CA GLY A 211 -4.56 0.29 -5.63
C GLY A 211 -3.75 -0.81 -6.32
N GLN A 212 -3.80 -2.06 -5.85
CA GLN A 212 -3.08 -3.20 -6.42
C GLN A 212 -3.75 -3.86 -7.63
N ASP A 213 -4.93 -3.40 -8.02
CA ASP A 213 -5.69 -3.94 -9.16
C ASP A 213 -6.14 -5.40 -8.98
N LEU A 214 -6.53 -5.74 -7.74
CA LEU A 214 -7.13 -7.03 -7.47
C LEU A 214 -8.48 -7.17 -8.18
N ARG A 215 -9.27 -6.07 -8.22
CA ARG A 215 -10.60 -6.05 -8.83
C ARG A 215 -10.58 -6.55 -10.28
N THR A 216 -9.70 -6.00 -11.10
CA THR A 216 -9.58 -6.39 -12.50
C THR A 216 -9.00 -7.80 -12.62
N ALA A 217 -7.99 -8.15 -11.82
CA ALA A 217 -7.37 -9.46 -11.88
C ALA A 217 -8.34 -10.61 -11.56
N VAL A 218 -9.21 -10.46 -10.55
CA VAL A 218 -10.22 -11.50 -10.27
C VAL A 218 -11.35 -11.53 -11.30
N ALA A 219 -11.67 -10.39 -11.93
CA ALA A 219 -12.58 -10.34 -13.06
C ALA A 219 -12.00 -11.08 -14.28
N MET A 220 -10.72 -10.90 -14.58
CA MET A 220 -10.03 -11.61 -15.66
C MET A 220 -10.04 -13.12 -15.44
N ILE A 221 -9.69 -13.57 -14.22
CA ILE A 221 -9.73 -15.01 -13.86
C ILE A 221 -11.15 -15.55 -14.03
N GLY A 222 -12.16 -14.83 -13.50
CA GLY A 222 -13.56 -15.24 -13.62
C GLY A 222 -14.05 -15.28 -15.08
N ALA A 223 -13.66 -14.29 -15.89
CA ALA A 223 -14.02 -14.18 -17.29
C ALA A 223 -13.44 -15.33 -18.14
N ASP A 224 -12.14 -15.58 -18.02
CA ASP A 224 -11.47 -16.70 -18.71
C ASP A 224 -12.04 -18.05 -18.26
N GLU A 225 -12.26 -18.25 -16.96
CA GLU A 225 -12.86 -19.49 -16.49
C GLU A 225 -14.30 -19.63 -16.97
N LEU A 226 -15.12 -18.58 -17.04
CA LEU A 226 -16.53 -18.68 -17.45
C LEU A 226 -16.78 -18.51 -18.95
N ASP A 227 -15.75 -18.26 -19.77
CA ASP A 227 -15.90 -17.93 -21.21
C ASP A 227 -16.84 -16.74 -21.43
N VAL A 228 -16.68 -15.68 -20.64
CA VAL A 228 -17.44 -14.42 -20.79
C VAL A 228 -16.51 -13.24 -21.04
N SER A 229 -16.99 -12.23 -21.75
CA SER A 229 -16.24 -10.98 -21.95
C SER A 229 -16.05 -10.20 -20.64
N MET A 230 -14.94 -9.46 -20.54
CA MET A 230 -14.67 -8.56 -19.40
C MET A 230 -15.79 -7.55 -19.15
N GLU A 231 -16.49 -7.11 -20.21
CA GLU A 231 -17.61 -6.15 -20.12
C GLU A 231 -18.81 -6.68 -19.31
N ARG A 232 -18.95 -8.01 -19.24
CA ARG A 232 -19.99 -8.68 -18.44
C ARG A 232 -19.61 -8.86 -16.98
N MET A 233 -18.35 -8.64 -16.62
CA MET A 233 -17.88 -8.86 -15.26
C MET A 233 -18.21 -7.69 -14.34
N ARG A 234 -18.70 -8.01 -13.15
CA ARG A 234 -18.86 -7.10 -12.01
C ARG A 234 -18.12 -7.69 -10.82
N VAL A 235 -17.63 -6.83 -9.93
CA VAL A 235 -16.85 -7.28 -8.77
C VAL A 235 -17.32 -6.57 -7.51
N VAL A 236 -17.74 -7.36 -6.53
CA VAL A 236 -17.99 -6.91 -5.15
C VAL A 236 -16.74 -7.23 -4.33
N MET A 237 -16.12 -6.18 -3.79
CA MET A 237 -15.00 -6.32 -2.85
C MET A 237 -15.54 -6.53 -1.43
N ALA A 238 -14.65 -6.59 -0.43
CA ALA A 238 -15.00 -6.89 0.95
C ALA A 238 -16.22 -6.10 1.48
N ASP A 239 -17.28 -6.84 1.78
CA ASP A 239 -18.53 -6.38 2.39
C ASP A 239 -19.03 -7.49 3.29
N THR A 240 -19.01 -7.25 4.61
CA THR A 240 -19.28 -8.31 5.60
C THR A 240 -20.71 -8.85 5.55
N GLY A 241 -21.62 -8.19 4.82
CA GLY A 241 -22.98 -8.67 4.56
C GLY A 241 -23.16 -9.38 3.21
N GLN A 242 -22.15 -9.40 2.34
CA GLN A 242 -22.29 -9.94 0.97
C GLN A 242 -21.16 -10.88 0.52
N SER A 243 -19.92 -10.60 0.89
CA SER A 243 -18.73 -11.31 0.42
C SER A 243 -18.34 -12.47 1.35
N PRO A 244 -17.47 -13.40 0.93
CA PRO A 244 -16.95 -14.44 1.81
C PRO A 244 -15.97 -13.85 2.83
N ASP A 245 -15.89 -14.42 4.04
CA ASP A 245 -14.89 -13.99 5.02
C ASP A 245 -13.50 -14.49 4.62
N GLU A 246 -12.71 -13.59 4.02
CA GLU A 246 -11.31 -13.82 3.70
C GLU A 246 -10.35 -13.10 4.68
N GLY A 247 -10.87 -12.62 5.82
CA GLY A 247 -10.15 -11.87 6.84
C GLY A 247 -9.72 -10.49 6.37
N TYR A 248 -8.43 -10.35 6.05
CA TYR A 248 -7.85 -9.08 5.62
C TYR A 248 -7.02 -9.22 4.33
N THR A 249 -6.90 -8.14 3.59
CA THR A 249 -5.90 -7.96 2.53
C THR A 249 -4.54 -7.69 3.17
N GLY A 250 -3.54 -8.51 2.85
CA GLY A 250 -2.19 -8.34 3.37
C GLY A 250 -1.28 -9.49 2.97
N SER A 251 0.02 -9.39 3.32
CA SER A 251 1.01 -10.43 3.03
C SER A 251 1.19 -10.72 1.53
N SER A 252 0.73 -9.81 0.67
CA SER A 252 0.66 -9.99 -0.79
C SER A 252 -0.12 -11.25 -1.23
N MET A 253 -1.01 -11.82 -0.41
CA MET A 253 -1.63 -13.14 -0.72
C MET A 253 -2.93 -13.07 -1.54
N SER A 254 -3.42 -11.89 -1.93
CA SER A 254 -4.77 -11.79 -2.49
C SER A 254 -5.00 -12.63 -3.76
N LEU A 255 -4.05 -12.65 -4.70
CA LEU A 255 -4.16 -13.53 -5.87
C LEU A 255 -3.87 -15.00 -5.53
N GLU A 256 -2.86 -15.25 -4.69
CA GLU A 256 -2.52 -16.58 -4.18
C GLU A 256 -3.72 -17.27 -3.50
N THR A 257 -4.58 -16.51 -2.81
CA THR A 257 -5.76 -17.03 -2.10
C THR A 257 -7.06 -16.78 -2.83
N SER A 258 -7.48 -15.51 -2.97
CA SER A 258 -8.79 -15.14 -3.51
C SER A 258 -8.85 -15.39 -5.01
N GLY A 259 -7.77 -15.07 -5.74
CA GLY A 259 -7.66 -15.38 -7.17
C GLY A 259 -7.83 -16.88 -7.44
N ASN A 260 -7.14 -17.74 -6.69
CA ASN A 260 -7.33 -19.19 -6.78
C ASN A 260 -8.73 -19.64 -6.33
N ALA A 261 -9.30 -19.10 -5.25
CA ALA A 261 -10.65 -19.43 -4.82
C ALA A 261 -11.69 -19.13 -5.92
N ILE A 262 -11.58 -17.97 -6.55
CA ILE A 262 -12.45 -17.54 -7.66
C ILE A 262 -12.24 -18.42 -8.89
N ARG A 263 -10.99 -18.79 -9.20
CA ARG A 263 -10.68 -19.73 -10.28
C ARG A 263 -11.43 -21.07 -10.13
N TYR A 264 -11.40 -21.67 -8.94
CA TYR A 264 -12.11 -22.91 -8.66
C TYR A 264 -13.64 -22.74 -8.59
N ALA A 265 -14.12 -21.64 -8.00
CA ALA A 265 -15.55 -21.34 -7.93
C ALA A 265 -16.14 -21.12 -9.34
N ALA A 266 -15.43 -20.40 -10.21
CA ALA A 266 -15.82 -20.18 -11.59
C ALA A 266 -15.85 -21.49 -12.41
N ALA A 267 -14.85 -22.37 -12.22
CA ALA A 267 -14.85 -23.70 -12.84
C ALA A 267 -16.05 -24.55 -12.39
N GLN A 268 -16.38 -24.53 -11.09
CA GLN A 268 -17.56 -25.22 -10.57
C GLN A 268 -18.87 -24.64 -11.13
N ALA A 269 -19.00 -23.31 -11.19
CA ALA A 269 -20.17 -22.64 -11.76
C ALA A 269 -20.35 -22.97 -13.25
N ARG A 270 -19.27 -22.91 -14.05
CA ARG A 270 -19.28 -23.31 -15.46
C ARG A 270 -19.80 -24.74 -15.62
N HIS A 271 -19.29 -25.66 -14.81
CA HIS A 271 -19.71 -27.06 -14.86
C HIS A 271 -21.20 -27.23 -14.53
N VAL A 272 -21.69 -26.60 -13.46
CA VAL A 272 -23.12 -26.66 -13.09
C VAL A 272 -24.02 -26.14 -14.23
N MET A 273 -23.64 -25.03 -14.85
CA MET A 273 -24.41 -24.48 -15.98
C MET A 273 -24.36 -25.39 -17.22
N LEU A 274 -23.20 -26.00 -17.53
CA LEU A 274 -23.08 -26.97 -18.61
C LEU A 274 -23.87 -28.26 -18.34
N SER A 275 -23.97 -28.71 -17.09
CA SER A 275 -24.81 -29.87 -16.72
C SER A 275 -26.29 -29.60 -16.94
N VAL A 276 -26.78 -28.39 -16.62
CA VAL A 276 -28.17 -28.01 -16.93
C VAL A 276 -28.36 -27.87 -18.44
N ALA A 277 -27.41 -27.25 -19.15
CA ALA A 277 -27.50 -27.12 -20.61
C ALA A 277 -27.45 -28.46 -21.34
N HIS A 278 -26.72 -29.45 -20.81
CA HIS A 278 -26.71 -30.82 -21.31
C HIS A 278 -28.14 -31.40 -21.37
N GLU A 279 -28.92 -31.21 -20.30
CA GLU A 279 -30.32 -31.65 -20.23
C GLU A 279 -31.21 -30.85 -21.20
N GLU A 280 -31.10 -29.52 -21.20
CA GLU A 280 -31.92 -28.62 -22.04
C GLU A 280 -31.67 -28.80 -23.55
N LEU A 281 -30.41 -28.99 -23.94
CA LEU A 281 -29.99 -29.14 -25.33
C LEU A 281 -30.01 -30.60 -25.82
N GLU A 282 -30.20 -31.56 -24.91
CA GLU A 282 -30.12 -33.01 -25.17
C GLU A 282 -28.80 -33.41 -25.86
N ALA A 283 -27.68 -32.85 -25.41
CA ALA A 283 -26.37 -32.97 -26.05
C ALA A 283 -25.27 -33.34 -25.04
N PRO A 284 -24.33 -34.27 -25.34
CA PRO A 284 -23.25 -34.65 -24.43
C PRO A 284 -22.45 -33.44 -23.94
N LEU A 285 -22.10 -33.43 -22.64
CA LEU A 285 -21.44 -32.29 -22.00
C LEU A 285 -20.10 -31.94 -22.67
N GLU A 286 -19.34 -32.94 -23.10
CA GLU A 286 -18.03 -32.78 -23.74
C GLU A 286 -18.11 -32.14 -25.13
N ARG A 287 -19.31 -32.11 -25.73
CA ARG A 287 -19.56 -31.51 -27.05
C ARG A 287 -19.98 -30.05 -26.95
N LEU A 288 -20.50 -29.63 -25.81
CA LEU A 288 -20.99 -28.27 -25.62
C LEU A 288 -19.83 -27.27 -25.60
N THR A 289 -20.04 -26.13 -26.25
CA THR A 289 -19.08 -25.03 -26.30
C THR A 289 -19.68 -23.79 -25.66
N VAL A 290 -18.85 -22.94 -25.05
CA VAL A 290 -19.30 -21.67 -24.47
C VAL A 290 -18.61 -20.53 -25.19
N SER A 291 -19.38 -19.51 -25.56
CA SER A 291 -18.87 -18.25 -26.09
C SER A 291 -19.69 -17.09 -25.54
N ASP A 292 -19.03 -16.21 -24.80
CA ASP A 292 -19.64 -15.04 -24.12
C ASP A 292 -20.89 -15.40 -23.30
N GLY A 293 -20.82 -16.51 -22.55
CA GLY A 293 -21.93 -17.03 -21.74
C GLY A 293 -23.05 -17.73 -22.53
N THR A 294 -22.93 -17.86 -23.84
CA THR A 294 -23.82 -18.65 -24.70
C THR A 294 -23.28 -20.06 -24.85
N ILE A 295 -24.04 -21.04 -24.36
CA ILE A 295 -23.75 -22.46 -24.49
C ILE A 295 -24.37 -22.95 -25.81
N SER A 296 -23.58 -23.60 -26.65
CA SER A 296 -24.00 -24.05 -27.98
C SER A 296 -23.66 -25.52 -28.20
N ASP A 297 -24.59 -26.27 -28.78
CA ASP A 297 -24.32 -27.57 -29.39
C ASP A 297 -23.94 -27.38 -30.87
N PRO A 298 -22.67 -27.56 -31.26
CA PRO A 298 -22.23 -27.31 -32.62
C PRO A 298 -22.84 -28.25 -33.67
N ILE A 299 -23.44 -29.39 -33.27
CA ILE A 299 -24.07 -30.34 -34.20
C ILE A 299 -25.51 -29.91 -34.53
N THR A 300 -26.28 -29.54 -33.52
CA THR A 300 -27.71 -29.18 -33.70
C THR A 300 -27.92 -27.70 -33.95
N GLY A 301 -26.96 -26.85 -33.58
CA GLY A 301 -27.08 -25.39 -33.61
C GLY A 301 -27.98 -24.82 -32.51
N ARG A 302 -28.49 -25.66 -31.59
CA ARG A 302 -29.30 -25.20 -30.45
C ARG A 302 -28.40 -24.50 -29.43
N THR A 303 -28.95 -23.47 -28.79
CA THR A 303 -28.23 -22.66 -27.81
C THR A 303 -29.09 -22.38 -26.58
N VAL A 304 -28.42 -22.09 -25.47
CA VAL A 304 -29.00 -21.54 -24.24
C VAL A 304 -27.93 -20.68 -23.56
N THR A 305 -28.32 -19.69 -22.77
CA THR A 305 -27.38 -18.76 -22.11
C THR A 305 -27.32 -18.97 -20.61
N TYR A 306 -26.21 -18.56 -19.99
CA TYR A 306 -26.06 -18.55 -18.53
C TYR A 306 -27.19 -17.80 -17.81
N TRP A 307 -27.65 -16.69 -18.38
CA TRP A 307 -28.69 -15.82 -17.81
C TRP A 307 -30.08 -16.43 -17.91
N GLU A 308 -30.37 -17.21 -18.97
CA GLU A 308 -31.61 -17.98 -19.07
C GLU A 308 -31.62 -19.12 -18.04
N LEU A 309 -30.49 -19.78 -17.82
CA LEU A 309 -30.39 -20.90 -16.89
C LEU A 309 -30.39 -20.44 -15.42
N TYR A 310 -29.58 -19.43 -15.07
CA TYR A 310 -29.28 -19.06 -13.68
C TYR A 310 -29.43 -17.57 -13.36
N GLY A 311 -29.95 -16.74 -14.26
CA GLY A 311 -30.18 -15.31 -14.00
C GLY A 311 -31.01 -15.08 -12.74
N GLY A 312 -30.41 -14.46 -11.72
CA GLY A 312 -31.05 -14.19 -10.42
C GLY A 312 -31.31 -15.43 -9.55
N ARG A 313 -30.87 -16.62 -9.96
CA ARG A 313 -31.04 -17.88 -9.22
C ARG A 313 -29.79 -18.19 -8.41
N ARG A 314 -29.98 -18.90 -7.29
CA ARG A 314 -28.89 -19.47 -6.49
C ARG A 314 -28.45 -20.82 -7.06
N PHE A 315 -27.16 -21.11 -7.00
CA PHE A 315 -26.60 -22.43 -7.32
C PHE A 315 -26.95 -23.46 -6.25
N GLY A 316 -26.93 -23.07 -4.98
CA GLY A 316 -27.30 -23.95 -3.87
C GLY A 316 -26.39 -25.17 -3.68
N CYS A 317 -25.12 -25.09 -4.11
CA CYS A 317 -24.15 -26.17 -4.02
C CYS A 317 -22.77 -25.67 -3.57
N PRO A 318 -21.92 -26.55 -2.99
CA PRO A 318 -20.57 -26.18 -2.59
C PRO A 318 -19.57 -26.30 -3.75
N VAL A 319 -18.46 -25.56 -3.65
CA VAL A 319 -17.24 -25.77 -4.44
C VAL A 319 -16.48 -26.96 -3.85
N THR A 320 -16.39 -28.04 -4.61
CA THR A 320 -15.83 -29.32 -4.14
C THR A 320 -14.35 -29.51 -4.45
N GLY A 321 -13.84 -28.81 -5.48
CA GLY A 321 -12.50 -29.00 -6.01
C GLY A 321 -12.35 -30.22 -6.93
N ALA A 322 -13.44 -30.98 -7.16
CA ALA A 322 -13.46 -32.11 -8.08
C ALA A 322 -13.44 -31.67 -9.56
N ILE A 323 -13.91 -30.45 -9.84
CA ILE A 323 -13.89 -29.86 -11.17
C ILE A 323 -12.58 -29.08 -11.34
N PRO A 324 -11.65 -29.53 -12.20
CA PRO A 324 -10.41 -28.82 -12.41
C PRO A 324 -10.66 -27.48 -13.12
N PRO A 325 -9.96 -26.41 -12.72
CA PRO A 325 -9.87 -25.19 -13.52
C PRO A 325 -9.32 -25.44 -14.92
N LYS A 326 -9.51 -24.49 -15.83
CA LYS A 326 -8.88 -24.53 -17.16
C LYS A 326 -7.35 -24.49 -17.05
N GLY A 327 -6.71 -25.12 -18.03
CA GLY A 327 -5.26 -25.00 -18.27
C GLY A 327 -4.90 -23.61 -18.79
N GLU A 328 -3.63 -23.24 -18.67
CA GLU A 328 -3.10 -21.93 -19.07
C GLU A 328 -3.21 -21.66 -20.58
N ASP A 329 -3.27 -22.71 -21.40
CA ASP A 329 -3.44 -22.68 -22.85
C ASP A 329 -4.85 -22.25 -23.28
N ALA A 330 -5.83 -22.32 -22.37
CA ALA A 330 -7.20 -21.89 -22.62
C ALA A 330 -7.46 -20.41 -22.27
N TYR A 331 -6.49 -19.69 -21.71
CA TYR A 331 -6.68 -18.31 -21.27
C TYR A 331 -6.60 -17.30 -22.41
N ALA A 332 -7.63 -16.45 -22.52
CA ALA A 332 -7.69 -15.34 -23.46
C ALA A 332 -7.20 -14.02 -22.84
N LEU A 333 -7.39 -13.85 -21.53
CA LEU A 333 -7.12 -12.60 -20.80
C LEU A 333 -5.92 -12.72 -19.85
N VAL A 334 -5.87 -13.78 -19.03
CA VAL A 334 -4.79 -14.03 -18.06
C VAL A 334 -3.44 -14.08 -18.77
N GLY A 335 -2.47 -13.34 -18.26
CA GLY A 335 -1.14 -13.17 -18.85
C GLY A 335 -1.03 -12.01 -19.85
N ARG A 336 -2.15 -11.35 -20.20
CA ARG A 336 -2.17 -10.20 -21.11
C ARG A 336 -2.47 -8.91 -20.34
N ALA A 337 -1.95 -7.79 -20.85
CA ALA A 337 -2.25 -6.49 -20.29
C ALA A 337 -3.74 -6.17 -20.48
N GLN A 338 -4.40 -5.73 -19.41
CA GLN A 338 -5.77 -5.24 -19.42
C GLN A 338 -5.83 -3.93 -18.64
N ASP A 339 -6.69 -3.01 -19.09
CA ASP A 339 -6.98 -1.79 -18.35
C ASP A 339 -7.75 -2.10 -17.08
N ARG A 340 -7.50 -1.30 -16.03
CA ARG A 340 -8.18 -1.51 -14.76
C ARG A 340 -9.61 -1.01 -14.83
N LEU A 341 -10.52 -1.75 -14.21
CA LEU A 341 -11.95 -1.44 -14.17
C LEU A 341 -12.31 -0.12 -13.46
N ASP A 342 -11.35 0.51 -12.77
CA ASP A 342 -11.54 1.71 -11.95
C ASP A 342 -10.87 2.99 -12.51
N LEU A 343 -10.20 2.91 -13.67
CA LEU A 343 -9.36 4.02 -14.15
C LEU A 343 -10.14 5.25 -14.59
N VAL A 344 -11.19 5.07 -15.41
CA VAL A 344 -11.98 6.17 -15.98
C VAL A 344 -12.50 7.08 -14.86
N ASP A 345 -13.11 6.48 -13.84
CA ASP A 345 -13.61 7.21 -12.68
C ASP A 345 -12.50 8.00 -11.96
N LYS A 346 -11.31 7.40 -11.79
CA LYS A 346 -10.18 8.02 -11.09
C LYS A 346 -9.57 9.18 -11.87
N VAL A 347 -9.44 9.08 -13.19
CA VAL A 347 -8.90 10.18 -14.01
C VAL A 347 -9.92 11.29 -14.27
N MET A 348 -11.21 10.97 -14.23
CA MET A 348 -12.29 11.97 -14.31
C MET A 348 -12.63 12.62 -12.96
N GLY A 349 -12.13 12.07 -11.85
CA GLY A 349 -12.43 12.59 -10.51
C GLY A 349 -13.82 12.20 -9.97
N ARG A 350 -14.45 11.16 -10.52
CA ARG A 350 -15.73 10.64 -10.01
C ARG A 350 -15.59 10.14 -8.56
N ALA A 351 -16.67 10.22 -7.81
CA ALA A 351 -16.69 9.82 -6.40
C ALA A 351 -16.45 8.31 -6.26
N ARG A 352 -15.35 7.94 -5.59
CA ARG A 352 -14.97 6.54 -5.34
C ARG A 352 -14.41 6.31 -3.95
N PHE A 353 -13.83 7.34 -3.35
CA PHE A 353 -13.16 7.21 -2.08
C PHE A 353 -14.16 7.38 -0.94
N VAL A 354 -13.87 6.77 0.23
CA VAL A 354 -14.68 6.99 1.44
C VAL A 354 -14.85 8.49 1.77
N HIS A 355 -13.84 9.31 1.43
CA HIS A 355 -13.84 10.77 1.59
C HIS A 355 -14.86 11.50 0.69
N ASP A 356 -15.31 10.86 -0.38
CA ASP A 356 -16.22 11.41 -1.39
C ASP A 356 -17.68 11.01 -1.18
N LEU A 357 -17.94 10.04 -0.29
CA LEU A 357 -19.30 9.59 0.00
C LEU A 357 -20.18 10.78 0.42
N ASP A 358 -21.41 10.77 -0.07
CA ASP A 358 -22.41 11.80 0.15
C ASP A 358 -23.77 11.12 0.31
N LEU A 359 -24.08 10.72 1.54
CA LEU A 359 -25.30 9.99 1.87
C LEU A 359 -26.42 10.97 2.28
N PRO A 360 -27.70 10.65 2.03
CA PRO A 360 -28.81 11.50 2.45
C PRO A 360 -28.76 11.82 3.95
N GLY A 361 -28.83 13.11 4.30
CA GLY A 361 -28.81 13.57 5.69
C GLY A 361 -27.47 13.39 6.41
N MET A 362 -26.38 13.14 5.68
CA MET A 362 -25.05 12.94 6.25
C MET A 362 -24.53 14.20 6.96
N VAL A 363 -23.92 14.00 8.12
CA VAL A 363 -23.28 15.03 8.95
C VAL A 363 -21.78 14.73 9.10
N HIS A 364 -21.00 15.67 9.63
CA HIS A 364 -19.55 15.59 9.66
C HIS A 364 -18.99 15.52 11.08
N GLY A 365 -18.13 14.55 11.32
CA GLY A 365 -17.47 14.30 12.61
C GLY A 365 -15.98 14.65 12.61
N ARG A 366 -15.48 15.08 13.78
CA ARG A 366 -14.06 15.25 14.09
C ARG A 366 -13.75 14.83 15.53
N ILE A 367 -12.55 14.30 15.76
CA ILE A 367 -12.08 13.87 17.09
C ILE A 367 -11.04 14.86 17.60
N ALA A 368 -11.21 15.31 18.84
CA ALA A 368 -10.16 16.02 19.57
C ALA A 368 -9.23 14.98 20.20
N ARG A 369 -8.19 14.58 19.44
CA ARG A 369 -7.23 13.57 19.88
C ARG A 369 -6.49 13.98 21.16
N PRO A 370 -6.20 13.04 22.07
CA PRO A 370 -5.25 13.27 23.15
C PRO A 370 -3.86 13.67 22.63
N PRO A 371 -3.01 14.32 23.43
CA PRO A 371 -1.64 14.66 23.02
C PRO A 371 -0.67 13.46 23.04
N ALA A 372 -1.00 12.36 23.72
CA ALA A 372 -0.20 11.14 23.79
C ALA A 372 -1.08 9.90 24.06
N TYR A 373 -0.54 8.70 23.86
CA TYR A 373 -1.29 7.42 23.96
C TYR A 373 -1.95 7.17 25.31
N ASP A 374 -1.30 7.56 26.39
CA ASP A 374 -1.73 7.36 27.78
C ASP A 374 -2.34 8.62 28.41
N ALA A 375 -2.40 9.72 27.64
CA ALA A 375 -2.91 10.98 28.12
C ALA A 375 -4.38 10.86 28.57
N ARG A 376 -4.70 11.47 29.70
CA ARG A 376 -6.04 11.49 30.31
C ARG A 376 -6.60 12.89 30.30
N LEU A 377 -7.87 13.01 29.93
CA LEU A 377 -8.57 14.28 29.95
C LEU A 377 -8.87 14.67 31.41
N VAL A 378 -8.35 15.83 31.84
CA VAL A 378 -8.58 16.37 33.18
C VAL A 378 -9.85 17.21 33.21
N SER A 379 -9.98 18.13 32.25
CA SER A 379 -11.13 19.02 32.11
C SER A 379 -11.26 19.53 30.68
N VAL A 380 -12.47 19.90 30.28
CA VAL A 380 -12.76 20.55 28.99
C VAL A 380 -13.96 21.47 29.15
N ASP A 381 -13.91 22.65 28.51
CA ASP A 381 -15.09 23.51 28.32
C ASP A 381 -15.79 23.12 27.01
N GLU A 382 -16.79 22.25 27.10
CA GLU A 382 -17.57 21.77 25.95
C GLU A 382 -18.40 22.90 25.29
N ALA A 383 -18.74 23.95 26.06
CA ALA A 383 -19.51 25.09 25.55
C ALA A 383 -18.72 25.91 24.53
N ALA A 384 -17.38 25.84 24.56
CA ALA A 384 -16.51 26.47 23.57
C ALA A 384 -16.76 25.98 22.13
N ALA A 385 -17.28 24.75 21.97
CA ALA A 385 -17.65 24.17 20.68
C ALA A 385 -19.17 24.08 20.48
N ALA A 386 -19.93 23.71 21.52
CA ALA A 386 -21.37 23.45 21.40
C ALA A 386 -22.19 24.65 20.88
N GLY A 387 -21.75 25.88 21.16
CA GLY A 387 -22.42 27.10 20.69
C GLY A 387 -22.01 27.55 19.28
N MET A 388 -21.10 26.85 18.60
CA MET A 388 -20.60 27.26 17.29
C MET A 388 -21.59 26.94 16.17
N PRO A 389 -21.62 27.73 15.07
CA PRO A 389 -22.55 27.53 13.97
C PRO A 389 -22.52 26.11 13.38
N GLY A 390 -23.70 25.49 13.28
CA GLY A 390 -23.88 24.16 12.69
C GLY A 390 -23.36 22.99 13.52
N VAL A 391 -22.80 23.23 14.71
CA VAL A 391 -22.48 22.16 15.65
C VAL A 391 -23.79 21.57 16.17
N MET A 392 -23.93 20.26 16.01
CA MET A 392 -25.09 19.50 16.45
C MET A 392 -24.88 18.88 17.81
N GLU A 393 -23.68 18.33 18.04
CA GLU A 393 -23.38 17.58 19.26
C GLU A 393 -21.89 17.67 19.58
N VAL A 394 -21.56 17.79 20.87
CA VAL A 394 -20.22 17.53 21.41
C VAL A 394 -20.28 16.17 22.12
N VAL A 395 -19.51 15.21 21.64
CA VAL A 395 -19.52 13.83 22.14
C VAL A 395 -18.36 13.64 23.11
N ARG A 396 -18.66 13.21 24.33
CA ARG A 396 -17.67 12.87 25.35
C ARG A 396 -17.98 11.52 26.01
N ASP A 397 -16.97 10.65 26.05
CA ASP A 397 -16.99 9.38 26.79
C ASP A 397 -15.61 9.18 27.42
N GLY A 398 -15.48 9.47 28.71
CA GLY A 398 -14.18 9.50 29.39
C GLY A 398 -13.24 10.56 28.80
N SER A 399 -12.14 10.10 28.23
CA SER A 399 -11.14 10.89 27.48
C SER A 399 -11.37 10.91 25.96
N PHE A 400 -12.36 10.17 25.45
CA PHE A 400 -12.79 10.28 24.06
C PHE A 400 -13.62 11.56 23.89
N LEU A 401 -13.23 12.40 22.93
CA LEU A 401 -13.82 13.72 22.71
C LEU A 401 -13.96 13.99 21.22
N GLY A 402 -15.15 14.38 20.78
CA GLY A 402 -15.42 14.70 19.37
C GLY A 402 -16.56 15.67 19.19
N VAL A 403 -16.75 16.13 17.96
CA VAL A 403 -17.84 17.02 17.55
C VAL A 403 -18.54 16.47 16.32
N ILE A 404 -19.82 16.78 16.21
CA ILE A 404 -20.64 16.50 15.03
C ILE A 404 -21.23 17.84 14.56
N ALA A 405 -21.08 18.16 13.28
CA ALA A 405 -21.63 19.37 12.68
C ALA A 405 -22.29 19.09 11.33
N GLU A 406 -23.12 20.03 10.87
CA GLU A 406 -23.84 19.93 9.58
C GLU A 406 -22.88 19.98 8.38
N ARG A 407 -21.77 20.71 8.49
CA ARG A 407 -20.77 20.87 7.41
C ARG A 407 -19.37 20.51 7.87
N GLU A 408 -18.52 20.11 6.92
CA GLU A 408 -17.17 19.64 7.22
C GLU A 408 -16.28 20.73 7.84
N GLU A 409 -16.33 21.94 7.30
CA GLU A 409 -15.57 23.09 7.79
C GLU A 409 -16.01 23.52 9.21
N GLN A 410 -17.29 23.39 9.54
CA GLN A 410 -17.81 23.67 10.88
C GLN A 410 -17.30 22.65 11.90
N ALA A 411 -17.25 21.36 11.54
CA ALA A 411 -16.69 20.32 12.40
C ALA A 411 -15.18 20.53 12.65
N VAL A 412 -14.45 21.04 11.65
CA VAL A 412 -13.02 21.39 11.80
C VAL A 412 -12.84 22.55 12.77
N GLU A 413 -13.57 23.66 12.59
CA GLU A 413 -13.47 24.81 13.49
C GLU A 413 -13.88 24.45 14.93
N ALA A 414 -14.94 23.66 15.08
CA ALA A 414 -15.45 23.22 16.39
C ALA A 414 -14.47 22.30 17.12
N VAL A 415 -13.84 21.35 16.44
CA VAL A 415 -12.87 20.46 17.09
C VAL A 415 -11.61 21.22 17.52
N GLU A 416 -11.18 22.21 16.74
CA GLU A 416 -10.03 23.05 17.11
C GLU A 416 -10.34 23.91 18.34
N ALA A 417 -11.56 24.46 18.44
CA ALA A 417 -12.01 25.17 19.63
C ALA A 417 -12.04 24.26 20.85
N LEU A 418 -12.56 23.03 20.68
CA LEU A 418 -12.65 22.03 21.72
C LEU A 418 -11.26 21.56 22.21
N GLN A 419 -10.31 21.37 21.29
CA GLN A 419 -8.92 21.02 21.61
C GLN A 419 -8.24 22.11 22.46
N ARG A 420 -8.43 23.40 22.13
CA ARG A 420 -7.88 24.52 22.91
C ARG A 420 -8.52 24.62 24.31
N ALA A 421 -9.76 24.19 24.45
CA ALA A 421 -10.50 24.19 25.70
C ALA A 421 -10.19 22.96 26.59
N ALA A 422 -9.50 21.96 26.06
CA ALA A 422 -9.18 20.72 26.77
C ALA A 422 -7.85 20.81 27.53
N THR A 423 -7.83 20.30 28.76
CA THR A 423 -6.62 20.13 29.57
C THR A 423 -6.35 18.64 29.77
N TRP A 424 -5.13 18.23 29.45
CA TRP A 424 -4.69 16.84 29.49
C TRP A 424 -3.58 16.65 30.52
N GLN A 425 -3.59 15.49 31.16
CA GLN A 425 -2.46 14.98 31.94
C GLN A 425 -1.75 13.90 31.12
N ASN A 426 -0.42 13.94 31.08
CA ASN A 426 0.43 12.94 30.44
C ASN A 426 1.62 12.63 31.37
N ASP A 427 1.72 11.38 31.80
CA ASP A 427 2.72 10.94 32.78
C ASP A 427 3.85 10.10 32.15
N THR A 428 3.75 9.74 30.86
CA THR A 428 4.77 8.94 30.16
C THR A 428 5.77 9.80 29.40
N SER A 429 7.05 9.41 29.50
CA SER A 429 8.12 10.00 28.71
C SER A 429 8.71 8.97 27.74
N LEU A 430 8.83 9.36 26.47
CA LEU A 430 9.48 8.54 25.43
C LEU A 430 11.02 8.59 25.58
N PRO A 431 11.75 7.50 25.22
CA PRO A 431 13.20 7.48 25.26
C PRO A 431 13.82 8.50 24.27
N PRO A 432 15.04 8.99 24.49
CA PRO A 432 15.72 9.85 23.52
C PRO A 432 15.87 9.16 22.17
N GLN A 433 15.43 9.82 21.09
CA GLN A 433 15.42 9.24 19.74
C GLN A 433 16.84 9.01 19.20
N GLU A 434 17.80 9.86 19.56
CA GLU A 434 19.18 9.80 19.07
C GLU A 434 19.87 8.48 19.44
N THR A 435 19.54 7.95 20.63
CA THR A 435 20.09 6.72 21.22
C THR A 435 19.09 5.57 21.20
N LEU A 436 18.07 5.62 20.34
CA LEU A 436 17.06 4.57 20.24
C LEU A 436 17.65 3.17 19.91
N PRO A 437 18.67 3.02 19.02
CA PRO A 437 19.29 1.71 18.79
C PRO A 437 19.92 1.12 20.05
N GLU A 438 20.64 1.93 20.82
CA GLU A 438 21.26 1.51 22.08
C GLU A 438 20.20 1.20 23.15
N TYR A 439 19.16 2.02 23.23
CA TYR A 439 18.00 1.75 24.09
C TYR A 439 17.38 0.40 23.77
N MET A 440 17.13 0.09 22.49
CA MET A 440 16.57 -1.20 22.05
C MET A 440 17.42 -2.39 22.49
N LEU A 441 18.74 -2.31 22.32
CA LEU A 441 19.66 -3.39 22.72
C LEU A 441 19.78 -3.56 24.24
N SER A 442 19.35 -2.58 25.03
CA SER A 442 19.32 -2.65 26.49
C SER A 442 18.00 -3.17 27.07
N GLN A 443 16.96 -3.31 26.25
CA GLN A 443 15.64 -3.75 26.70
C GLN A 443 15.61 -5.25 27.03
N PRO A 444 14.70 -5.68 27.93
CA PRO A 444 14.39 -7.09 28.10
C PRO A 444 13.93 -7.72 26.78
N GLU A 445 14.49 -8.89 26.46
CA GLU A 445 14.22 -9.58 25.20
C GLU A 445 13.79 -11.05 25.39
N GLN A 446 13.18 -11.61 24.35
CA GLN A 446 13.02 -13.05 24.18
C GLN A 446 13.73 -13.47 22.89
N ALA A 447 14.78 -14.27 23.02
CA ALA A 447 15.59 -14.72 21.90
C ALA A 447 15.16 -16.10 21.38
N PHE A 448 15.20 -16.27 20.06
CA PHE A 448 14.84 -17.51 19.37
C PHE A 448 15.82 -17.78 18.22
N THR A 449 16.39 -18.97 18.15
CA THR A 449 17.12 -19.40 16.94
C THR A 449 16.13 -19.64 15.81
N LEU A 450 16.49 -19.27 14.58
CA LEU A 450 15.68 -19.56 13.41
C LEU A 450 16.15 -20.84 12.73
N ILE A 451 15.23 -21.75 12.44
CA ILE A 451 15.44 -22.93 11.59
C ILE A 451 14.39 -22.88 10.48
N ASP A 452 14.84 -22.83 9.22
CA ASP A 452 13.99 -22.68 8.03
C ASP A 452 13.00 -21.50 8.15
N GLY A 453 13.53 -20.35 8.61
CA GLY A 453 12.77 -19.14 8.88
C GLY A 453 11.77 -19.21 10.04
N ARG A 454 11.72 -20.31 10.82
CA ARG A 454 10.85 -20.49 11.99
C ARG A 454 11.63 -20.26 13.29
N PRO A 455 11.12 -19.41 14.20
CA PRO A 455 11.67 -19.28 15.54
C PRO A 455 11.47 -20.57 16.36
N VAL A 456 12.55 -21.04 16.99
CA VAL A 456 12.60 -22.22 17.85
C VAL A 456 13.11 -21.80 19.24
N GLU A 457 12.46 -22.31 20.28
CA GLU A 457 12.87 -22.10 21.67
C GLU A 457 14.08 -22.97 22.01
N GLY A 458 15.02 -22.41 22.76
CA GLY A 458 16.22 -23.11 23.19
C GLY A 458 17.37 -22.17 23.54
N PRO A 459 18.51 -22.71 24.02
CA PRO A 459 19.70 -21.90 24.24
C PRO A 459 20.19 -21.32 22.90
N ILE A 460 20.55 -20.05 22.92
CA ILE A 460 21.13 -19.38 21.75
C ILE A 460 22.59 -19.82 21.62
N PRO A 461 23.02 -20.41 20.48
CA PRO A 461 24.42 -20.77 20.28
C PRO A 461 25.33 -19.52 20.41
N PRO A 462 26.56 -19.64 20.90
CA PRO A 462 27.52 -18.54 20.84
C PRO A 462 27.96 -18.28 19.39
N ILE A 463 28.50 -17.10 19.12
CA ILE A 463 29.17 -16.80 17.86
C ILE A 463 30.63 -17.27 17.98
N GLU A 464 31.03 -18.24 17.18
CA GLU A 464 32.38 -18.80 17.16
C GLU A 464 32.87 -18.94 15.72
N ALA A 465 33.90 -18.16 15.35
CA ALA A 465 34.48 -18.24 14.02
C ALA A 465 35.15 -19.61 13.80
N PRO A 466 34.95 -20.25 12.64
CA PRO A 466 35.53 -21.56 12.37
C PRO A 466 37.06 -21.45 12.17
N PRO A 467 37.84 -22.52 12.43
CA PRO A 467 39.30 -22.49 12.32
C PRO A 467 39.84 -22.06 10.95
N GLU A 468 39.08 -22.33 9.89
CA GLU A 468 39.38 -21.95 8.51
C GLU A 468 39.09 -20.47 8.17
N ALA A 469 38.47 -19.70 9.07
CA ALA A 469 38.23 -18.28 8.87
C ALA A 469 39.55 -17.48 8.89
N VAL A 470 39.83 -16.79 7.79
CA VAL A 470 40.99 -15.89 7.63
C VAL A 470 40.59 -14.43 7.75
N HIS A 471 39.38 -14.07 7.33
CA HIS A 471 38.85 -12.72 7.42
C HIS A 471 37.42 -12.73 7.98
N THR A 472 37.19 -12.06 9.10
CA THR A 472 35.86 -11.91 9.70
C THR A 472 35.44 -10.44 9.68
N LEU A 473 34.28 -10.17 9.08
CA LEU A 473 33.65 -8.85 9.04
C LEU A 473 32.48 -8.82 10.01
N SER A 474 32.16 -7.62 10.54
CA SER A 474 30.96 -7.42 11.34
C SER A 474 30.38 -6.03 11.09
N ALA A 475 29.05 -5.93 11.10
CA ALA A 475 28.32 -4.70 10.84
C ALA A 475 26.99 -4.65 11.60
N THR A 476 26.60 -3.44 12.02
CA THR A 476 25.28 -3.16 12.61
C THR A 476 24.50 -2.25 11.69
N TYR A 477 23.26 -2.64 11.41
CA TYR A 477 22.32 -1.90 10.58
C TYR A 477 21.12 -1.45 11.41
N TYR A 478 20.57 -0.29 11.08
CA TYR A 478 19.43 0.28 11.79
C TYR A 478 18.35 0.81 10.84
N ARG A 479 17.11 0.42 11.14
CA ARG A 479 15.87 0.93 10.55
C ARG A 479 15.07 1.68 11.64
N PRO A 480 14.71 2.96 11.44
CA PRO A 480 13.89 3.70 12.40
C PRO A 480 12.39 3.37 12.26
N TYR A 481 11.55 4.02 13.06
CA TYR A 481 10.11 3.98 12.85
C TYR A 481 9.73 4.68 11.54
N HIS A 482 8.83 4.08 10.77
CA HIS A 482 8.29 4.68 9.54
C HIS A 482 6.76 4.74 9.60
N ALA A 483 6.21 5.83 9.09
CA ALA A 483 4.79 6.04 8.88
C ALA A 483 4.32 5.36 7.59
N HIS A 484 3.07 4.90 7.55
CA HIS A 484 2.42 4.52 6.29
C HIS A 484 2.28 5.75 5.43
N ALA A 485 1.96 6.89 6.06
CA ALA A 485 1.85 8.21 5.44
C ALA A 485 0.98 8.14 4.17
N SER A 486 -0.24 7.63 4.31
CA SER A 486 -1.21 7.64 3.21
C SER A 486 -1.47 9.07 2.75
N VAL A 487 -1.59 9.28 1.44
CA VAL A 487 -1.60 10.65 0.86
C VAL A 487 -2.81 11.47 1.30
N GLY A 488 -3.92 10.80 1.61
CA GLY A 488 -5.07 11.33 2.33
C GLY A 488 -5.18 10.69 3.71
N PRO A 489 -5.75 11.38 4.71
CA PRO A 489 -5.87 10.87 6.07
C PRO A 489 -6.92 9.76 6.16
N SER A 490 -6.91 9.01 7.24
CA SER A 490 -7.91 7.97 7.51
C SER A 490 -9.32 8.56 7.68
N ALA A 491 -10.33 7.86 7.18
CA ALA A 491 -11.72 8.29 7.22
C ALA A 491 -12.68 7.09 7.25
N ALA A 492 -13.90 7.33 7.70
CA ALA A 492 -15.01 6.38 7.64
C ALA A 492 -16.35 7.11 7.63
N VAL A 493 -17.38 6.44 7.15
CA VAL A 493 -18.77 6.87 7.34
C VAL A 493 -19.49 5.80 8.16
N ALA A 494 -20.24 6.19 9.19
CA ALA A 494 -21.02 5.25 9.99
C ALA A 494 -22.48 5.68 10.09
N LEU A 495 -23.40 4.73 10.05
CA LEU A 495 -24.83 4.93 10.24
C LEU A 495 -25.33 3.87 11.23
N LEU A 496 -25.84 4.33 12.39
CA LEU A 496 -26.63 3.49 13.28
C LEU A 496 -28.11 3.75 13.01
N ASP A 497 -28.81 2.75 12.50
CA ASP A 497 -30.22 2.84 12.16
C ASP A 497 -30.96 1.59 12.64
N GLU A 498 -32.07 1.78 13.36
CA GLU A 498 -32.88 0.70 13.94
C GLU A 498 -32.08 -0.41 14.65
N GLY A 499 -31.02 -0.02 15.38
CA GLY A 499 -30.14 -0.95 16.11
C GLY A 499 -29.08 -1.65 15.25
N LYS A 500 -29.01 -1.38 13.94
CA LYS A 500 -28.02 -1.91 13.01
C LYS A 500 -26.99 -0.85 12.65
N LEU A 501 -25.73 -1.21 12.72
CA LEU A 501 -24.61 -0.33 12.40
C LEU A 501 -24.02 -0.69 11.04
N THR A 502 -24.05 0.24 10.10
CA THR A 502 -23.29 0.13 8.84
C THR A 502 -22.10 1.09 8.87
N VAL A 503 -20.90 0.59 8.55
CA VAL A 503 -19.67 1.38 8.49
C VAL A 503 -19.02 1.22 7.11
N TRP A 504 -18.93 2.31 6.35
CA TRP A 504 -18.12 2.39 5.14
C TRP A 504 -16.70 2.80 5.52
N THR A 505 -15.73 1.96 5.22
CA THR A 505 -14.33 2.15 5.61
C THR A 505 -13.38 1.77 4.49
N HIS A 506 -12.21 2.42 4.44
CA HIS A 506 -11.11 2.01 3.58
C HIS A 506 -10.15 1.03 4.27
N SER A 507 -10.54 0.48 5.43
CA SER A 507 -9.81 -0.58 6.11
C SER A 507 -9.50 -1.73 5.16
N GLN A 508 -8.27 -2.23 5.23
CA GLN A 508 -7.87 -3.44 4.53
C GLN A 508 -8.35 -4.73 5.23
N GLY A 509 -8.88 -4.62 6.46
CA GLY A 509 -9.27 -5.72 7.33
C GLY A 509 -10.72 -5.61 7.77
N VAL A 510 -11.63 -5.59 6.79
CA VAL A 510 -13.05 -5.30 6.97
C VAL A 510 -13.76 -6.26 7.94
N TYR A 511 -13.43 -7.55 7.93
CA TYR A 511 -13.98 -8.52 8.88
C TYR A 511 -13.43 -8.34 10.30
N PRO A 512 -12.09 -8.28 10.51
CA PRO A 512 -11.53 -7.96 11.82
C PRO A 512 -12.03 -6.64 12.43
N VAL A 513 -12.19 -5.59 11.62
CA VAL A 513 -12.69 -4.29 12.13
C VAL A 513 -14.16 -4.36 12.51
N ARG A 514 -15.00 -5.09 11.75
CA ARG A 514 -16.39 -5.38 12.15
C ARG A 514 -16.42 -6.02 13.54
N ASP A 515 -15.64 -7.07 13.73
CA ASP A 515 -15.60 -7.81 15.00
C ASP A 515 -15.06 -6.93 16.14
N GLY A 516 -14.07 -6.10 15.86
CA GLY A 516 -13.53 -5.11 16.81
C GLY A 516 -14.56 -4.06 17.22
N ILE A 517 -15.31 -3.52 16.26
CA ILE A 517 -16.37 -2.53 16.52
C ILE A 517 -17.51 -3.18 17.31
N ALA A 518 -18.00 -4.34 16.87
CA ALA A 518 -19.05 -5.09 17.57
C ALA A 518 -18.65 -5.37 19.02
N HIS A 519 -17.40 -5.78 19.25
CA HIS A 519 -16.87 -6.03 20.58
C HIS A 519 -16.82 -4.77 21.46
N VAL A 520 -16.29 -3.66 20.96
CA VAL A 520 -16.18 -2.41 21.72
C VAL A 520 -17.57 -1.83 22.04
N LEU A 521 -18.52 -1.93 21.09
CA LEU A 521 -19.87 -1.39 21.27
C LEU A 521 -20.82 -2.34 22.00
N GLY A 522 -20.40 -3.59 22.27
CA GLY A 522 -21.26 -4.61 22.86
C GLY A 522 -22.43 -5.02 21.96
N MET A 523 -22.25 -4.95 20.63
CA MET A 523 -23.26 -5.32 19.63
C MET A 523 -23.03 -6.75 19.12
N PRO A 524 -24.09 -7.49 18.72
CA PRO A 524 -23.94 -8.71 17.92
C PRO A 524 -23.22 -8.43 16.61
N ALA A 525 -22.36 -9.34 16.15
CA ALA A 525 -21.57 -9.13 14.94
C ALA A 525 -22.44 -9.07 13.68
N GLU A 526 -23.59 -9.75 13.68
CA GLU A 526 -24.59 -9.72 12.61
C GLU A 526 -25.31 -8.37 12.48
N ASP A 527 -25.34 -7.57 13.54
CA ASP A 527 -25.91 -6.22 13.54
C ASP A 527 -24.89 -5.16 13.15
N VAL A 528 -23.64 -5.55 12.87
CA VAL A 528 -22.57 -4.68 12.37
C VAL A 528 -22.17 -5.10 10.96
N ARG A 529 -22.33 -4.20 9.99
CA ARG A 529 -21.89 -4.38 8.62
C ARG A 529 -20.77 -3.40 8.29
N CYS A 530 -19.62 -3.92 7.86
CA CYS A 530 -18.54 -3.09 7.33
C CYS A 530 -18.43 -3.29 5.81
N ILE A 531 -18.36 -2.17 5.09
CA ILE A 531 -18.29 -2.13 3.62
C ILE A 531 -17.00 -1.45 3.21
N HIS A 532 -16.17 -2.14 2.41
CA HIS A 532 -14.97 -1.55 1.86
C HIS A 532 -15.30 -0.49 0.81
N VAL A 533 -14.67 0.67 0.94
CA VAL A 533 -14.68 1.74 -0.06
C VAL A 533 -13.22 2.12 -0.35
N ASP A 534 -12.91 2.47 -1.60
CA ASP A 534 -11.54 2.78 -2.02
C ASP A 534 -10.94 3.87 -1.09
N GLY A 535 -9.65 3.75 -0.78
CA GLY A 535 -8.94 4.66 0.12
C GLY A 535 -7.71 5.31 -0.51
N PRO A 536 -7.05 6.24 0.21
CA PRO A 536 -5.83 6.91 -0.25
C PRO A 536 -4.56 6.02 -0.21
N GLY A 537 -4.73 4.71 -0.31
CA GLY A 537 -3.72 3.70 0.00
C GLY A 537 -3.70 3.34 1.49
N SER A 538 -3.29 2.11 1.79
CA SER A 538 -3.22 1.60 3.18
C SER A 538 -1.80 1.18 3.56
N PHE A 539 -1.09 0.48 2.67
CA PHE A 539 0.32 0.10 2.85
C PHE A 539 0.60 -0.75 4.11
N GLY A 540 -0.39 -1.50 4.59
CA GLY A 540 -0.36 -2.14 5.91
C GLY A 540 -1.37 -1.49 6.84
N HIS A 541 -1.43 -1.86 8.11
CA HIS A 541 -2.42 -1.39 9.08
C HIS A 541 -2.26 0.11 9.42
N ASN A 542 -2.70 1.03 8.56
CA ASN A 542 -2.79 2.46 8.89
C ASN A 542 -4.02 2.76 9.79
N GLY A 543 -4.31 4.04 10.04
CA GLY A 543 -5.40 4.49 10.93
C GLY A 543 -6.84 4.21 10.48
N ALA A 544 -7.05 3.49 9.37
CA ALA A 544 -8.37 3.24 8.80
C ALA A 544 -9.31 2.47 9.73
N ASP A 545 -8.77 1.50 10.49
CA ASP A 545 -9.51 0.69 11.45
C ASP A 545 -9.97 1.57 12.64
N ASP A 546 -9.10 2.47 13.10
CA ASP A 546 -9.39 3.39 14.20
C ASP A 546 -10.42 4.45 13.79
N ALA A 547 -10.30 5.02 12.59
CA ALA A 547 -11.28 5.95 12.03
C ALA A 547 -12.68 5.32 11.90
N ALA A 548 -12.75 4.00 11.64
CA ALA A 548 -14.02 3.29 11.60
C ALA A 548 -14.70 3.22 12.98
N LEU A 549 -13.94 3.01 14.06
CA LEU A 549 -14.49 3.04 15.42
C LEU A 549 -14.88 4.45 15.83
N ASP A 550 -14.03 5.44 15.57
CA ASP A 550 -14.34 6.86 15.84
C ASP A 550 -15.69 7.25 15.19
N ALA A 551 -15.90 6.90 13.92
CA ALA A 551 -17.14 7.19 13.21
C ALA A 551 -18.34 6.47 13.84
N ALA A 552 -18.17 5.20 14.22
CA ALA A 552 -19.22 4.42 14.86
C ALA A 552 -19.62 4.99 16.24
N LEU A 553 -18.66 5.45 17.04
CA LEU A 553 -18.91 6.11 18.32
C LEU A 553 -19.69 7.42 18.14
N LEU A 554 -19.33 8.24 17.15
CA LEU A 554 -20.08 9.46 16.84
C LEU A 554 -21.50 9.16 16.30
N ALA A 555 -21.65 8.15 15.44
CA ALA A 555 -22.96 7.76 14.91
C ALA A 555 -23.94 7.30 16.00
N ARG A 556 -23.46 6.78 17.14
CA ARG A 556 -24.31 6.47 18.31
C ARG A 556 -24.96 7.70 18.94
N ALA A 557 -24.34 8.88 18.82
CA ALA A 557 -24.89 10.11 19.37
C ALA A 557 -26.01 10.70 18.50
N VAL A 558 -26.08 10.33 17.22
CA VAL A 558 -27.05 10.84 16.24
C VAL A 558 -27.69 9.72 15.41
N PRO A 559 -28.40 8.77 16.04
CA PRO A 559 -29.00 7.63 15.33
C PRO A 559 -29.92 8.09 14.18
N GLY A 560 -29.93 7.32 13.10
CA GLY A 560 -30.65 7.62 11.85
C GLY A 560 -29.96 8.63 10.93
N ARG A 561 -28.78 9.18 11.32
CA ARG A 561 -27.98 10.07 10.47
C ARG A 561 -26.60 9.48 10.17
N PRO A 562 -26.16 9.42 8.91
CA PRO A 562 -24.80 9.02 8.59
C PRO A 562 -23.78 10.06 9.08
N VAL A 563 -22.71 9.63 9.75
CA VAL A 563 -21.61 10.50 10.21
C VAL A 563 -20.36 10.24 9.39
N SER A 564 -19.90 11.24 8.64
CA SER A 564 -18.62 11.24 7.92
C SER A 564 -17.49 11.73 8.82
N LEU A 565 -16.61 10.83 9.23
CA LEU A 565 -15.43 11.13 10.01
C LEU A 565 -14.18 11.13 9.12
N LYS A 566 -13.36 12.18 9.24
CA LYS A 566 -12.05 12.27 8.60
C LYS A 566 -11.04 12.76 9.62
N TRP A 567 -9.90 12.08 9.69
CA TRP A 567 -8.75 12.54 10.46
C TRP A 567 -8.11 13.77 9.80
N THR A 568 -7.43 14.60 10.58
CA THR A 568 -6.52 15.61 10.05
C THR A 568 -5.19 14.96 9.61
N ARG A 569 -4.34 15.72 8.92
CA ARG A 569 -2.97 15.25 8.61
C ARG A 569 -2.16 15.02 9.89
N ALA A 570 -2.30 15.91 10.88
CA ALA A 570 -1.66 15.77 12.17
C ALA A 570 -2.11 14.49 12.89
N ASP A 571 -3.42 14.22 12.91
CA ASP A 571 -3.95 12.98 13.49
C ASP A 571 -3.37 11.74 12.79
N GLU A 572 -3.38 11.70 11.45
CA GLU A 572 -2.80 10.56 10.69
C GLU A 572 -1.34 10.32 11.07
N HIS A 573 -0.52 11.36 11.04
CA HIS A 573 0.91 11.22 11.28
C HIS A 573 1.29 10.91 12.73
N THR A 574 0.49 11.35 13.70
CA THR A 574 0.79 11.18 15.13
C THR A 574 0.10 9.96 15.76
N TRP A 575 -0.94 9.40 15.12
CA TRP A 575 -1.75 8.33 15.70
C TRP A 575 -1.88 7.05 14.87
N GLU A 576 -1.50 7.05 13.58
CA GLU A 576 -1.39 5.78 12.87
C GLU A 576 -0.36 4.88 13.55
N PRO A 577 -0.54 3.55 13.57
CA PRO A 577 0.49 2.68 14.11
C PRO A 577 1.66 2.64 13.12
N TYR A 578 2.90 2.62 13.60
CA TYR A 578 4.09 2.72 12.75
C TYR A 578 4.69 1.36 12.37
N GLY A 579 5.49 1.34 11.32
CA GLY A 579 6.40 0.23 11.06
C GLY A 579 7.54 0.22 12.08
N ALA A 580 7.68 -0.88 12.83
CA ALA A 580 8.59 -1.01 13.97
C ALA A 580 10.08 -0.76 13.66
N ALA A 581 10.76 0.01 14.52
CA ALA A 581 12.22 0.13 14.48
C ALA A 581 12.90 -1.24 14.64
N THR A 582 14.08 -1.41 14.03
CA THR A 582 14.80 -2.68 13.97
C THR A 582 16.30 -2.46 13.97
N VAL A 583 17.03 -3.23 14.79
CA VAL A 583 18.50 -3.32 14.78
C VAL A 583 18.88 -4.70 14.25
N VAL A 584 19.81 -4.76 13.29
CA VAL A 584 20.35 -6.02 12.76
C VAL A 584 21.86 -6.03 12.94
N GLN A 585 22.41 -7.08 13.53
CA GLN A 585 23.85 -7.30 13.61
C GLN A 585 24.23 -8.51 12.77
N LEU A 586 25.23 -8.33 11.90
CA LEU A 586 25.72 -9.37 11.01
C LEU A 586 27.21 -9.61 11.26
N GLN A 587 27.62 -10.87 11.15
CA GLN A 587 29.02 -11.28 11.06
C GLN A 587 29.16 -12.31 9.94
N GLY A 588 30.20 -12.18 9.12
CA GLY A 588 30.52 -13.11 8.05
C GLY A 588 32.01 -13.40 8.04
N SER A 589 32.38 -14.67 7.86
CA SER A 589 33.77 -15.09 7.80
C SER A 589 34.11 -15.70 6.44
N LEU A 590 35.26 -15.30 5.90
CA LEU A 590 35.85 -15.79 4.67
C LEU A 590 37.07 -16.64 4.96
N ASP A 591 37.27 -17.69 4.16
CA ASP A 591 38.52 -18.46 4.15
C ASP A 591 39.63 -17.79 3.31
N ALA A 592 40.75 -18.48 3.16
CA ALA A 592 41.91 -17.99 2.41
C ALA A 592 41.67 -17.77 0.90
N ILE A 593 40.62 -18.39 0.32
CA ILE A 593 40.28 -18.25 -1.11
C ILE A 593 39.05 -17.35 -1.34
N GLY A 594 38.51 -16.76 -0.27
CA GLY A 594 37.38 -15.84 -0.33
C GLY A 594 36.01 -16.53 -0.38
N GLU A 595 35.91 -17.78 0.08
CA GLU A 595 34.63 -18.47 0.27
C GLU A 595 34.04 -18.17 1.66
N VAL A 596 32.71 -18.06 1.73
CA VAL A 596 31.99 -17.83 3.00
C VAL A 596 31.95 -19.14 3.76
N VAL A 597 32.58 -19.16 4.93
CA VAL A 597 32.63 -20.33 5.83
C VAL A 597 31.73 -20.20 7.04
N ASP A 598 31.30 -18.97 7.38
CA ASP A 598 30.40 -18.72 8.51
C ASP A 598 29.55 -17.46 8.31
N TRP A 599 28.29 -17.51 8.75
CA TRP A 599 27.32 -16.41 8.66
C TRP A 599 26.47 -16.31 9.92
N ASN A 600 26.49 -15.16 10.60
CA ASN A 600 25.70 -14.88 11.79
C ASN A 600 24.78 -13.69 11.54
N HIS A 601 23.52 -13.80 11.98
CA HIS A 601 22.50 -12.76 11.84
C HIS A 601 21.62 -12.69 13.08
N ASP A 602 21.74 -11.59 13.82
CA ASP A 602 20.88 -11.28 14.96
C ASP A 602 19.99 -10.09 14.63
N VAL A 603 18.68 -10.21 14.87
CA VAL A 603 17.70 -9.14 14.62
C VAL A 603 16.89 -8.83 15.86
N TRP A 604 16.99 -7.59 16.33
CA TRP A 604 16.19 -7.03 17.43
C TRP A 604 15.06 -6.17 16.87
N GLY A 605 13.84 -6.44 17.29
CA GLY A 605 12.69 -5.64 16.87
C GLY A 605 11.46 -5.82 17.73
N TYR A 606 10.53 -4.89 17.55
CA TYR A 606 9.20 -4.95 18.16
C TYR A 606 8.23 -5.77 17.31
N THR A 607 7.04 -6.04 17.83
CA THR A 607 5.99 -6.67 17.02
C THR A 607 5.65 -5.83 15.79
N HIS A 608 5.35 -6.52 14.68
CA HIS A 608 4.79 -5.90 13.46
C HIS A 608 3.30 -6.20 13.31
N VAL A 609 2.63 -6.72 14.35
CA VAL A 609 1.24 -7.17 14.26
C VAL A 609 0.50 -6.82 15.55
N LEU A 610 -0.25 -5.72 15.51
CA LEU A 610 -1.18 -5.30 16.58
C LEU A 610 -2.56 -4.93 16.04
N ARG A 611 -2.96 -5.46 14.87
CA ARG A 611 -4.32 -5.27 14.36
C ARG A 611 -5.37 -5.80 15.34
N PRO A 612 -6.55 -5.16 15.49
CA PRO A 612 -7.58 -5.59 16.42
C PRO A 612 -7.94 -7.07 16.30
N ARG A 613 -7.99 -7.74 17.45
CA ARG A 613 -8.60 -9.06 17.63
C ARG A 613 -9.31 -9.05 18.99
N PRO A 614 -10.65 -9.15 19.02
CA PRO A 614 -11.40 -9.18 20.27
C PRO A 614 -10.90 -10.27 21.22
N ARG A 615 -10.59 -9.91 22.48
CA ARG A 615 -10.23 -10.88 23.52
C ARG A 615 -10.43 -10.29 24.92
N GLY A 616 -11.41 -10.79 25.67
CA GLY A 616 -11.65 -10.32 27.04
C GLY A 616 -11.94 -8.82 27.05
N ASN A 617 -11.23 -8.05 27.88
CA ASN A 617 -11.32 -6.58 27.93
C ASN A 617 -10.25 -5.87 27.07
N VAL A 618 -9.64 -6.57 26.10
CA VAL A 618 -8.55 -6.02 25.27
C VAL A 618 -9.08 -5.60 23.90
N SER A 619 -8.74 -4.38 23.47
CA SER A 619 -9.05 -3.89 22.12
C SER A 619 -7.83 -3.26 21.46
N GLY A 620 -7.60 -3.57 20.17
CA GLY A 620 -6.57 -2.91 19.36
C GLY A 620 -7.04 -1.62 18.68
N LEU A 621 -8.32 -1.28 18.81
CA LEU A 621 -8.91 -0.04 18.28
C LEU A 621 -8.68 1.09 19.28
N MET A 622 -7.98 2.12 18.84
CA MET A 622 -7.38 3.13 19.70
C MET A 622 -8.41 3.92 20.53
N ALA A 623 -9.55 4.30 19.94
CA ALA A 623 -10.58 5.04 20.68
C ALA A 623 -11.12 4.29 21.91
N ALA A 624 -11.06 2.95 21.91
CA ALA A 624 -11.51 2.13 23.03
C ALA A 624 -10.67 2.33 24.31
N TRP A 625 -9.42 2.81 24.20
CA TRP A 625 -8.52 3.07 25.33
C TRP A 625 -8.86 4.35 26.10
N HIS A 626 -9.67 5.20 25.47
CA HIS A 626 -10.01 6.53 25.96
C HIS A 626 -11.45 6.65 26.44
N LEU A 627 -12.27 5.59 26.31
CA LEU A 627 -13.64 5.57 26.86
C LEU A 627 -13.63 5.65 28.39
N ASP A 628 -14.77 6.03 28.99
CA ASP A 628 -14.97 6.09 30.45
C ASP A 628 -14.72 4.71 31.10
N LYS A 629 -15.11 3.65 30.40
CA LYS A 629 -14.76 2.26 30.69
C LYS A 629 -13.73 1.80 29.66
N PRO A 630 -12.44 2.07 29.87
CA PRO A 630 -11.43 1.82 28.86
C PRO A 630 -11.17 0.31 28.68
N PHE A 631 -10.91 -0.07 27.44
CA PHE A 631 -10.33 -1.37 27.12
C PHE A 631 -8.82 -1.34 27.33
N ASP A 632 -8.27 -2.48 27.73
CA ASP A 632 -6.83 -2.67 27.85
C ASP A 632 -6.18 -2.68 26.47
N GLN A 633 -4.96 -2.14 26.39
CA GLN A 633 -4.16 -2.19 25.17
C GLN A 633 -3.66 -3.62 24.90
N PRO A 634 -3.51 -4.03 23.63
CA PRO A 634 -3.03 -5.35 23.29
C PRO A 634 -1.55 -5.51 23.66
N GLN A 635 -1.24 -6.50 24.50
CA GLN A 635 0.14 -6.88 24.78
C GLN A 635 0.77 -7.59 23.58
N ALA A 636 1.97 -7.14 23.19
CA ALA A 636 2.74 -7.77 22.13
C ALA A 636 3.20 -9.17 22.54
N ARG A 637 3.22 -10.10 21.56
CA ARG A 637 3.70 -11.47 21.75
C ARG A 637 4.61 -11.88 20.60
N PRO A 638 5.61 -12.75 20.82
CA PRO A 638 6.44 -13.24 19.74
C PRO A 638 5.62 -14.10 18.79
N ILE A 639 5.69 -13.80 17.49
CA ILE A 639 5.15 -14.68 16.45
C ILE A 639 6.17 -15.76 16.12
N LEU A 640 5.76 -17.03 16.19
CA LEU A 640 6.59 -18.22 15.95
C LEU A 640 6.32 -18.90 14.59
N SER A 641 5.47 -18.30 13.74
CA SER A 641 5.26 -18.77 12.36
C SER A 641 6.45 -18.43 11.46
N PRO A 642 6.75 -19.24 10.43
CA PRO A 642 7.91 -19.02 9.57
C PRO A 642 7.75 -17.73 8.75
N GLN A 643 8.83 -16.94 8.63
CA GLN A 643 8.90 -15.78 7.74
C GLN A 643 7.84 -14.68 8.01
N VAL A 644 7.49 -14.42 9.28
CA VAL A 644 6.47 -13.43 9.70
C VAL A 644 7.05 -12.41 10.68
N GLY A 645 6.64 -11.14 10.56
CA GLY A 645 7.03 -10.12 11.53
C GLY A 645 8.52 -9.79 11.44
N ILE A 646 9.21 -9.79 12.59
CA ILE A 646 10.61 -9.37 12.77
C ILE A 646 11.55 -10.19 11.89
N HIS A 647 11.42 -11.51 11.91
CA HIS A 647 12.37 -12.44 11.28
C HIS A 647 12.07 -12.73 9.82
N ARG A 648 11.15 -12.00 9.20
CA ARG A 648 10.85 -12.16 7.78
C ARG A 648 12.10 -11.84 6.94
N ASN A 649 12.50 -12.78 6.09
CA ASN A 649 13.71 -12.72 5.26
C ASN A 649 15.03 -12.58 6.05
N ALA A 650 15.04 -12.91 7.35
CA ALA A 650 16.30 -13.01 8.09
C ALA A 650 17.10 -14.27 7.72
N ASP A 651 16.41 -15.32 7.27
CA ASP A 651 17.05 -16.53 6.75
C ASP A 651 17.49 -16.30 5.29
N PRO A 652 18.80 -16.36 4.98
CA PRO A 652 19.31 -16.09 3.64
C PRO A 652 18.94 -17.20 2.65
N LEU A 653 18.66 -16.82 1.41
CA LEU A 653 18.53 -17.75 0.28
C LEU A 653 19.88 -18.29 -0.21
N TYR A 654 20.97 -17.72 0.30
CA TYR A 654 22.33 -18.10 -0.04
C TYR A 654 22.76 -19.37 0.71
N THR A 655 23.35 -20.30 -0.02
CA THR A 655 23.82 -21.59 0.51
C THR A 655 25.16 -21.42 1.22
N PHE A 656 25.14 -20.94 2.46
CA PHE A 656 26.32 -20.89 3.32
C PHE A 656 26.46 -22.16 4.16
N PRO A 657 27.69 -22.69 4.35
CA PRO A 657 27.93 -23.97 5.02
C PRO A 657 27.61 -23.93 6.52
N ARG A 658 27.83 -22.78 7.18
CA ARG A 658 27.53 -22.56 8.59
C ARG A 658 26.71 -21.29 8.74
N ARG A 659 25.58 -21.38 9.44
CA ARG A 659 24.64 -20.27 9.64
C ARG A 659 24.10 -20.26 11.06
N ARG A 660 24.06 -19.09 11.69
CA ARG A 660 23.40 -18.83 12.98
C ARG A 660 22.51 -17.61 12.85
N ILE A 661 21.19 -17.81 12.89
CA ILE A 661 20.22 -16.72 12.77
C ILE A 661 19.38 -16.66 14.04
N VAL A 662 19.27 -15.49 14.64
CA VAL A 662 18.58 -15.28 15.91
C VAL A 662 17.64 -14.09 15.83
N LYS A 663 16.41 -14.32 16.29
CA LYS A 663 15.42 -13.29 16.49
C LYS A 663 15.38 -12.91 17.96
N HIS A 664 15.54 -11.63 18.24
CA HIS A 664 15.39 -11.02 19.55
C HIS A 664 14.11 -10.18 19.58
N PHE A 665 13.09 -10.70 20.25
CA PHE A 665 11.79 -10.04 20.38
C PHE A 665 11.78 -9.07 21.56
N LEU A 666 11.48 -7.80 21.27
CA LEU A 666 11.26 -6.75 22.26
C LEU A 666 9.75 -6.54 22.45
N PRO A 667 9.20 -6.71 23.66
CA PRO A 667 7.75 -6.61 23.89
C PRO A 667 7.23 -5.16 23.91
N ASP A 668 8.01 -4.24 24.45
CA ASP A 668 7.52 -2.90 24.83
C ASP A 668 8.04 -1.82 23.88
N SER A 669 7.32 -1.62 22.77
CA SER A 669 7.63 -0.56 21.81
C SER A 669 7.25 0.82 22.36
N PRO A 670 8.17 1.80 22.35
CA PRO A 670 7.85 3.19 22.72
C PRO A 670 6.71 3.82 21.91
N LEU A 671 6.61 3.49 20.62
CA LEU A 671 5.53 3.95 19.75
C LEU A 671 4.58 2.81 19.41
N ARG A 672 3.30 3.14 19.17
CA ARG A 672 2.30 2.19 18.67
C ARG A 672 2.76 1.67 17.31
N VAL A 673 2.89 0.34 17.17
CA VAL A 673 3.40 -0.31 15.95
C VAL A 673 2.41 -1.30 15.36
N SER A 674 2.44 -1.49 14.04
CA SER A 674 1.73 -2.59 13.39
C SER A 674 2.36 -2.89 12.03
N ALA A 675 1.63 -3.63 11.20
CA ALA A 675 2.09 -4.03 9.88
C ALA A 675 2.23 -2.78 9.00
N LEU A 676 3.46 -2.46 8.61
CA LEU A 676 3.78 -1.65 7.45
C LEU A 676 4.31 -2.58 6.35
N ARG A 677 4.02 -2.24 5.09
CA ARG A 677 4.40 -3.02 3.88
C ARG A 677 5.86 -3.49 3.98
N GLY A 678 6.09 -4.79 3.74
CA GLY A 678 7.38 -5.48 3.91
C GLY A 678 7.58 -6.12 5.30
N LEU A 679 7.13 -5.45 6.38
CA LEU A 679 7.43 -5.85 7.77
C LEU A 679 8.96 -5.99 7.96
N GLY A 680 9.43 -7.05 8.62
CA GLY A 680 10.86 -7.28 8.85
C GLY A 680 11.70 -7.47 7.58
N SER A 681 11.08 -7.77 6.42
CA SER A 681 11.84 -7.99 5.18
C SER A 681 12.66 -6.76 4.77
N TYR A 682 12.14 -5.55 5.04
CA TYR A 682 12.83 -4.32 4.69
C TYR A 682 14.17 -4.19 5.43
N ALA A 683 14.18 -4.38 6.76
CA ALA A 683 15.40 -4.30 7.56
C ALA A 683 16.35 -5.47 7.30
N ASN A 684 15.83 -6.70 7.26
CA ASN A 684 16.68 -7.88 7.13
C ASN A 684 17.34 -7.96 5.75
N VAL A 685 16.61 -7.69 4.67
CA VAL A 685 17.18 -7.70 3.32
C VAL A 685 18.13 -6.51 3.14
N PHE A 686 17.81 -5.33 3.69
CA PHE A 686 18.75 -4.20 3.69
C PHE A 686 20.10 -4.61 4.29
N ALA A 687 20.09 -5.11 5.53
CA ALA A 687 21.29 -5.51 6.22
C ALA A 687 22.03 -6.63 5.47
N MET A 688 21.32 -7.70 5.11
CA MET A 688 21.89 -8.89 4.46
C MET A 688 22.51 -8.56 3.11
N GLU A 689 21.81 -7.85 2.22
CA GLU A 689 22.29 -7.56 0.87
C GLU A 689 23.38 -6.47 0.84
N SER A 690 23.36 -5.52 1.78
CA SER A 690 24.45 -4.56 1.94
C SER A 690 25.69 -5.24 2.52
N PHE A 691 25.54 -6.10 3.51
CA PHE A 691 26.66 -6.81 4.11
C PHE A 691 27.24 -7.86 3.16
N LEU A 692 26.41 -8.53 2.36
CA LEU A 692 26.88 -9.44 1.32
C LEU A 692 27.76 -8.73 0.28
N ASP A 693 27.45 -7.46 -0.03
CA ASP A 693 28.29 -6.63 -0.89
C ASP A 693 29.63 -6.25 -0.23
N GLU A 694 29.65 -6.03 1.09
CA GLU A 694 30.89 -5.85 1.87
C GLU A 694 31.75 -7.13 1.89
N VAL A 695 31.12 -8.29 2.04
CA VAL A 695 31.81 -9.59 2.00
C VAL A 695 32.33 -9.89 0.59
N ALA A 696 31.57 -9.60 -0.46
CA ALA A 696 32.00 -9.74 -1.85
C ALA A 696 33.23 -8.87 -2.16
N GLU A 697 33.22 -7.63 -1.67
CA GLU A 697 34.35 -6.71 -1.76
C GLU A 697 35.59 -7.26 -1.06
N ALA A 698 35.44 -7.77 0.17
CA ALA A 698 36.54 -8.38 0.92
C ALA A 698 37.10 -9.64 0.23
N ALA A 699 36.26 -10.41 -0.46
CA ALA A 699 36.67 -11.54 -1.29
C ALA A 699 37.27 -11.12 -2.65
N GLY A 700 37.18 -9.84 -3.04
CA GLY A 700 37.66 -9.34 -4.34
C GLY A 700 36.83 -9.79 -5.55
N VAL A 701 35.58 -10.24 -5.33
CA VAL A 701 34.67 -10.81 -6.32
C VAL A 701 33.62 -9.77 -6.73
N ASP A 702 33.20 -9.79 -8.00
CA ASP A 702 32.08 -8.96 -8.48
C ASP A 702 30.78 -9.26 -7.72
N ALA A 703 30.01 -8.22 -7.39
CA ALA A 703 28.82 -8.32 -6.55
C ALA A 703 27.71 -9.22 -7.11
N VAL A 704 27.53 -9.28 -8.44
CA VAL A 704 26.56 -10.17 -9.09
C VAL A 704 27.10 -11.60 -9.08
N GLN A 705 28.36 -11.79 -9.46
CA GLN A 705 28.98 -13.11 -9.48
C GLN A 705 29.06 -13.75 -8.08
N PHE A 706 29.32 -12.95 -7.05
CA PHE A 706 29.35 -13.42 -5.68
C PHE A 706 27.99 -13.95 -5.23
N ARG A 707 26.89 -13.23 -5.55
CA ARG A 707 25.53 -13.72 -5.29
C ARG A 707 25.22 -15.00 -6.05
N LEU A 708 25.56 -15.06 -7.34
CA LEU A 708 25.35 -16.25 -8.17
C LEU A 708 26.17 -17.45 -7.66
N ARG A 709 27.29 -17.26 -6.97
CA ARG A 709 28.06 -18.36 -6.37
C ARG A 709 27.25 -19.14 -5.32
N TYR A 710 26.41 -18.45 -4.55
CA TYR A 710 25.68 -19.04 -3.43
C TYR A 710 24.17 -19.19 -3.68
N LEU A 711 23.66 -18.88 -4.88
CA LEU A 711 22.26 -19.10 -5.25
C LEU A 711 22.09 -20.42 -6.00
N ALA A 712 21.45 -21.39 -5.33
CA ALA A 712 21.08 -22.67 -5.92
C ALA A 712 19.77 -22.63 -6.72
N ASP A 713 18.81 -21.78 -6.32
CA ASP A 713 17.50 -21.65 -6.99
C ASP A 713 17.63 -20.99 -8.37
N GLU A 714 17.25 -21.70 -9.43
CA GLU A 714 17.33 -21.23 -10.81
C GLU A 714 16.46 -19.99 -11.09
N ARG A 715 15.30 -19.84 -10.43
CA ARG A 715 14.43 -18.66 -10.58
C ARG A 715 15.08 -17.44 -9.91
N ALA A 716 15.72 -17.64 -8.76
CA ALA A 716 16.50 -16.59 -8.10
C ALA A 716 17.64 -16.09 -9.00
N ARG A 717 18.39 -17.03 -9.60
CA ARG A 717 19.46 -16.71 -10.55
C ARG A 717 18.93 -15.97 -11.77
N ALA A 718 17.86 -16.48 -12.40
CA ALA A 718 17.28 -15.90 -13.61
C ALA A 718 16.82 -14.45 -13.41
N VAL A 719 16.25 -14.12 -12.25
CA VAL A 719 15.85 -12.74 -11.93
C VAL A 719 17.06 -11.83 -11.75
N LEU A 720 18.11 -12.29 -11.04
CA LEU A 720 19.34 -11.52 -10.87
C LEU A 720 20.06 -11.28 -12.21
N GLU A 721 20.15 -12.31 -13.05
CA GLU A 721 20.75 -12.25 -14.39
C GLU A 721 19.96 -11.31 -15.31
N ALA A 722 18.62 -11.39 -15.30
CA ALA A 722 17.78 -10.51 -16.11
C ALA A 722 17.93 -9.03 -15.74
N ALA A 723 18.04 -8.71 -14.44
CA ALA A 723 18.29 -7.34 -13.99
C ALA A 723 19.70 -6.86 -14.40
N ALA A 724 20.71 -7.71 -14.23
CA ALA A 724 22.09 -7.40 -14.60
C ALA A 724 22.25 -7.19 -16.12
N GLU A 725 21.65 -8.06 -16.93
CA GLU A 725 21.61 -7.98 -18.40
C GLU A 725 20.99 -6.66 -18.85
N LYS A 726 19.77 -6.35 -18.38
CA LYS A 726 19.03 -5.14 -18.75
C LYS A 726 19.71 -3.85 -18.25
N ALA A 727 20.42 -3.91 -17.12
CA ALA A 727 21.22 -2.79 -16.63
C ALA A 727 22.53 -2.58 -17.41
N GLY A 728 22.94 -3.56 -18.23
CA GLY A 728 24.28 -3.59 -18.83
C GLY A 728 25.36 -3.67 -17.75
N TRP A 729 25.19 -4.57 -16.77
CA TRP A 729 26.18 -4.80 -15.72
C TRP A 729 27.47 -5.36 -16.30
N GLN A 730 28.60 -4.73 -15.98
CA GLN A 730 29.93 -5.16 -16.39
C GLN A 730 30.79 -5.30 -15.14
N ALA A 731 31.41 -6.47 -14.96
CA ALA A 731 32.32 -6.69 -13.86
C ALA A 731 33.55 -5.76 -13.98
N LYS A 732 33.73 -4.86 -13.00
CA LYS A 732 34.95 -4.04 -12.79
C LYS A 732 35.35 -3.02 -13.89
N GLU A 733 34.43 -2.25 -14.49
CA GLU A 733 34.83 -1.18 -15.45
C GLU A 733 34.66 0.28 -14.99
N ARG A 734 34.13 0.58 -13.80
CA ARG A 734 33.97 1.98 -13.39
C ARG A 734 35.02 2.43 -12.38
N PRO A 735 35.75 3.54 -12.63
CA PRO A 735 36.56 4.16 -11.59
C PRO A 735 35.63 4.67 -10.49
N ARG A 736 35.68 4.01 -9.32
CA ARG A 736 34.96 4.41 -8.12
C ARG A 736 35.27 5.84 -7.70
N GLY A 737 34.39 6.42 -6.90
CA GLY A 737 34.68 7.68 -6.23
C GLY A 737 34.54 8.92 -7.10
N LYS A 738 33.84 8.83 -8.24
CA LYS A 738 33.57 9.98 -9.12
C LYS A 738 32.18 10.61 -8.91
N GLY A 739 31.47 10.22 -7.86
CA GLY A 739 30.14 10.77 -7.54
C GLY A 739 28.99 10.12 -8.32
N HIS A 740 29.26 9.12 -9.16
CA HIS A 740 28.24 8.26 -9.78
C HIS A 740 28.53 6.82 -9.38
N GLY A 741 27.49 6.07 -9.05
CA GLY A 741 27.64 4.69 -8.59
C GLY A 741 26.48 3.81 -9.01
N ARG A 742 26.77 2.51 -9.05
CA ARG A 742 25.81 1.47 -9.38
C ARG A 742 25.80 0.39 -8.30
N GLY A 743 24.61 -0.03 -7.88
CA GLY A 743 24.44 -1.04 -6.84
C GLY A 743 23.39 -2.07 -7.23
N VAL A 744 23.54 -3.29 -6.71
CA VAL A 744 22.64 -4.41 -6.95
C VAL A 744 22.22 -5.05 -5.64
N ALA A 745 20.98 -5.56 -5.60
CA ALA A 745 20.47 -6.38 -4.51
C ALA A 745 19.35 -7.30 -5.01
N PHE A 746 19.12 -8.38 -4.28
CA PHE A 746 18.12 -9.40 -4.61
C PHE A 746 17.36 -9.88 -3.36
N ALA A 747 16.11 -10.30 -3.54
CA ALA A 747 15.40 -11.12 -2.55
C ALA A 747 14.23 -11.89 -3.18
N GLN A 748 13.88 -13.01 -2.56
CA GLN A 748 12.54 -13.60 -2.70
C GLN A 748 11.70 -13.19 -1.50
N TYR A 749 10.55 -12.55 -1.72
CA TYR A 749 9.73 -12.08 -0.62
C TYR A 749 9.23 -13.26 0.25
N LYS A 750 9.53 -13.21 1.56
CA LYS A 750 9.29 -14.27 2.55
C LYS A 750 9.91 -15.63 2.20
N ASN A 751 10.91 -15.66 1.34
CA ASN A 751 11.50 -16.89 0.79
C ASN A 751 10.45 -17.85 0.20
N ARG A 752 9.33 -17.32 -0.33
CA ARG A 752 8.28 -18.16 -0.96
C ARG A 752 7.41 -17.48 -2.02
N GLN A 753 7.41 -16.15 -2.12
CA GLN A 753 6.57 -15.40 -3.08
C GLN A 753 7.43 -14.84 -4.23
N VAL A 754 7.12 -13.63 -4.70
CA VAL A 754 7.82 -12.99 -5.82
C VAL A 754 9.33 -12.88 -5.56
N TYR A 755 10.11 -13.17 -6.59
CA TYR A 755 11.55 -12.93 -6.67
C TYR A 755 11.76 -11.55 -7.29
N VAL A 756 12.63 -10.73 -6.71
CA VAL A 756 12.96 -9.39 -7.23
C VAL A 756 14.46 -9.13 -7.13
N ALA A 757 15.06 -8.68 -8.23
CA ALA A 757 16.38 -8.09 -8.26
C ALA A 757 16.27 -6.63 -8.74
N ALA A 758 17.04 -5.75 -8.12
CA ALA A 758 17.10 -4.34 -8.48
C ALA A 758 18.54 -3.91 -8.71
N VAL A 759 18.78 -3.20 -9.81
CA VAL A 759 20.03 -2.49 -10.10
C VAL A 759 19.74 -0.99 -10.13
N VAL A 760 20.45 -0.23 -9.30
CA VAL A 760 20.25 1.21 -9.12
C VAL A 760 21.47 1.95 -9.64
N ASP A 761 21.25 2.90 -10.54
CA ASP A 761 22.20 3.95 -10.91
C ASP A 761 21.84 5.25 -10.17
N LEU A 762 22.82 5.85 -9.50
CA LEU A 762 22.63 7.13 -8.80
C LEU A 762 23.87 8.01 -8.87
N SER A 763 23.66 9.29 -8.54
CA SER A 763 24.74 10.24 -8.23
C SER A 763 24.67 10.74 -6.80
N VAL A 764 25.84 11.08 -6.26
CA VAL A 764 26.04 11.70 -4.94
C VAL A 764 26.83 12.98 -5.12
N ASP A 765 26.21 14.09 -4.77
CA ASP A 765 26.89 15.37 -4.64
C ASP A 765 27.76 15.34 -3.37
N ARG A 766 29.09 15.32 -3.53
CA ARG A 766 30.04 15.16 -2.42
C ARG A 766 30.08 16.35 -1.47
N GLU A 767 29.65 17.53 -1.91
CA GLU A 767 29.67 18.74 -1.09
C GLU A 767 28.44 18.80 -0.18
N SER A 768 27.26 18.54 -0.74
CA SER A 768 25.98 18.59 -0.04
C SER A 768 25.56 17.25 0.59
N GLY A 769 26.12 16.13 0.13
CA GLY A 769 25.66 14.78 0.48
C GLY A 769 24.37 14.35 -0.21
N ARG A 770 23.82 15.16 -1.12
CA ARG A 770 22.53 14.87 -1.78
C ARG A 770 22.67 13.69 -2.75
N VAL A 771 21.77 12.72 -2.63
CA VAL A 771 21.61 11.60 -3.56
C VAL A 771 20.56 11.93 -4.61
N GLN A 772 20.87 11.66 -5.88
CA GLN A 772 19.91 11.67 -6.98
C GLN A 772 19.79 10.25 -7.55
N LEU A 773 18.60 9.66 -7.47
CA LEU A 773 18.31 8.41 -8.18
C LEU A 773 18.13 8.74 -9.67
N GLU A 774 18.94 8.11 -10.52
CA GLU A 774 18.95 8.40 -11.96
C GLU A 774 18.07 7.37 -12.69
N ARG A 775 18.40 6.09 -12.52
CA ARG A 775 17.77 4.98 -13.23
C ARG A 775 17.72 3.74 -12.35
N VAL A 776 16.65 2.97 -12.50
CA VAL A 776 16.48 1.69 -11.81
C VAL A 776 16.01 0.64 -12.80
N VAL A 777 16.69 -0.49 -12.80
CA VAL A 777 16.25 -1.70 -13.50
C VAL A 777 15.76 -2.70 -12.47
N ILE A 778 14.53 -3.19 -12.64
CA ILE A 778 13.93 -4.18 -11.75
C ILE A 778 13.56 -5.40 -12.56
N ALA A 779 14.03 -6.58 -12.17
CA ALA A 779 13.53 -7.84 -12.72
C ALA A 779 12.69 -8.57 -11.67
N ALA A 780 11.63 -9.25 -12.11
CA ALA A 780 10.76 -10.00 -11.20
C ALA A 780 10.16 -11.27 -11.81
N ASP A 781 9.98 -12.28 -10.95
CA ASP A 781 9.31 -13.55 -11.25
C ASP A 781 8.26 -13.84 -10.17
N ALA A 782 7.00 -13.97 -10.59
CA ALA A 782 5.84 -14.20 -9.71
C ALA A 782 5.01 -15.44 -10.11
N GLY A 783 5.60 -16.39 -10.83
CA GLY A 783 4.84 -17.53 -11.38
C GLY A 783 3.99 -17.09 -12.57
N GLN A 784 2.76 -17.63 -12.68
CA GLN A 784 1.79 -17.15 -13.67
C GLN A 784 1.36 -15.73 -13.31
N ILE A 785 1.60 -14.80 -14.23
CA ILE A 785 1.16 -13.42 -14.12
C ILE A 785 -0.27 -13.33 -14.67
N VAL A 786 -1.17 -12.70 -13.89
CA VAL A 786 -2.55 -12.42 -14.30
C VAL A 786 -2.62 -11.19 -15.20
N ASN A 787 -2.15 -10.03 -14.70
CA ASN A 787 -2.07 -8.80 -15.46
C ASN A 787 -0.64 -8.20 -15.34
N PRO A 788 0.18 -8.23 -16.40
CA PRO A 788 1.57 -7.74 -16.35
C PRO A 788 1.67 -6.21 -16.14
N ALA A 789 0.68 -5.43 -16.59
CA ALA A 789 0.66 -3.99 -16.35
C ALA A 789 0.49 -3.68 -14.84
N SER A 790 -0.37 -4.44 -14.16
CA SER A 790 -0.60 -4.28 -12.73
C SER A 790 0.56 -4.79 -11.88
N MET A 791 1.18 -5.91 -12.29
CA MET A 791 2.38 -6.43 -11.63
C MET A 791 3.54 -5.43 -11.69
N SER A 792 3.86 -4.90 -12.87
CA SER A 792 4.94 -3.91 -13.03
C SER A 792 4.68 -2.66 -12.19
N SER A 793 3.46 -2.11 -12.23
CA SER A 793 3.08 -0.94 -11.42
C SER A 793 3.28 -1.19 -9.91
N GLN A 794 2.90 -2.36 -9.39
CA GLN A 794 3.08 -2.69 -7.98
C GLN A 794 4.56 -2.81 -7.57
N ILE A 795 5.39 -3.40 -8.42
CA ILE A 795 6.83 -3.56 -8.18
C ILE A 795 7.54 -2.20 -8.18
N GLU A 796 7.26 -1.36 -9.18
CA GLU A 796 7.80 -0.01 -9.29
C GLU A 796 7.40 0.85 -8.10
N GLY A 797 6.11 0.83 -7.72
CA GLY A 797 5.61 1.55 -6.56
C GLY A 797 6.21 1.08 -5.24
N ALA A 798 6.42 -0.24 -5.09
CA ALA A 798 7.12 -0.80 -3.93
C ALA A 798 8.58 -0.33 -3.86
N PHE A 799 9.28 -0.27 -5.00
CA PHE A 799 10.64 0.28 -5.07
C PHE A 799 10.66 1.75 -4.66
N VAL A 800 9.81 2.60 -5.25
CA VAL A 800 9.81 4.05 -4.97
C VAL A 800 9.47 4.36 -3.52
N GLN A 801 8.48 3.68 -2.94
CA GLN A 801 8.16 3.83 -1.51
C GLN A 801 9.35 3.42 -0.63
N SER A 802 10.00 2.32 -0.98
CA SER A 802 11.18 1.81 -0.27
C SER A 802 12.40 2.74 -0.41
N ALA A 803 12.61 3.32 -1.58
CA ALA A 803 13.64 4.35 -1.82
C ALA A 803 13.35 5.62 -1.00
N SER A 804 12.07 5.96 -0.82
CA SER A 804 11.66 7.11 -0.01
C SER A 804 11.98 6.91 1.47
N TRP A 805 11.65 5.75 2.02
CA TRP A 805 12.12 5.34 3.35
C TRP A 805 13.63 5.38 3.47
N THR A 806 14.32 4.85 2.47
CA THR A 806 15.79 4.74 2.45
C THR A 806 16.47 6.10 2.48
N LEU A 807 15.92 7.13 1.83
CA LEU A 807 16.60 8.41 1.62
C LEU A 807 16.12 9.55 2.53
N LYS A 808 14.91 9.47 3.10
CA LYS A 808 14.29 10.62 3.76
C LYS A 808 13.54 10.35 5.05
N GLU A 809 12.86 9.22 5.14
CA GLU A 809 11.76 9.13 6.09
C GLU A 809 12.20 8.56 7.43
N GLU A 810 11.78 9.22 8.50
CA GLU A 810 11.93 8.80 9.88
C GLU A 810 10.83 9.46 10.68
N VAL A 811 10.05 8.69 11.45
CA VAL A 811 9.11 9.28 12.42
C VAL A 811 9.94 9.95 13.50
N THR A 812 9.71 11.24 13.72
CA THR A 812 10.40 11.98 14.78
C THR A 812 9.52 12.11 16.00
N PHE A 813 10.11 12.02 17.19
CA PHE A 813 9.41 12.15 18.46
C PHE A 813 10.32 12.75 19.53
N GLY A 814 9.72 13.47 20.46
CA GLY A 814 10.36 13.99 21.66
C GLY A 814 9.86 13.27 22.92
N PRO A 815 10.23 13.74 24.12
CA PRO A 815 9.81 13.11 25.36
C PRO A 815 8.28 13.10 25.56
N HIS A 816 7.54 13.95 24.86
CA HIS A 816 6.09 14.12 25.02
C HIS A 816 5.23 13.52 23.89
N GLY A 817 5.84 12.92 22.86
CA GLY A 817 5.10 12.35 21.73
C GLY A 817 5.76 12.58 20.38
N VAL A 818 5.05 12.19 19.33
CA VAL A 818 5.47 12.30 17.93
C VAL A 818 5.47 13.77 17.49
N THR A 819 6.54 14.19 16.84
CA THR A 819 6.76 15.57 16.34
C THR A 819 6.69 15.69 14.82
N SER A 820 6.67 14.57 14.09
CA SER A 820 6.55 14.56 12.64
C SER A 820 5.08 14.57 12.19
N ASP A 821 4.35 15.65 12.42
CA ASP A 821 2.88 15.76 12.27
C ASP A 821 2.41 16.23 10.87
N ASP A 822 3.32 16.53 9.94
CA ASP A 822 2.98 17.00 8.59
C ASP A 822 3.97 16.52 7.51
N TRP A 823 3.82 16.98 6.26
CA TRP A 823 4.73 16.58 5.16
C TRP A 823 6.06 17.34 5.13
N ARG A 824 6.22 18.39 5.96
CA ARG A 824 7.49 19.11 6.10
C ARG A 824 8.39 18.40 7.11
N SER A 825 7.80 17.99 8.23
CA SER A 825 8.45 17.25 9.30
C SER A 825 8.59 15.75 8.99
N TYR A 826 7.75 15.18 8.12
CA TYR A 826 7.91 13.84 7.54
C TYR A 826 8.00 13.90 6.00
N PRO A 827 9.16 14.23 5.42
CA PRO A 827 9.31 14.36 3.98
C PRO A 827 9.37 13.00 3.27
N ILE A 828 8.63 12.86 2.17
CA ILE A 828 8.74 11.71 1.24
C ILE A 828 9.36 12.14 -0.10
N LEU A 829 9.81 11.19 -0.91
CA LEU A 829 10.32 11.45 -2.26
C LEU A 829 9.30 12.21 -3.11
N ARG A 830 9.80 13.16 -3.90
CA ARG A 830 9.01 13.95 -4.85
C ARG A 830 9.44 13.68 -6.30
N PHE A 831 8.71 14.23 -7.27
CA PHE A 831 9.01 14.11 -8.70
C PHE A 831 10.46 14.46 -9.07
N ARG A 832 11.10 15.42 -8.38
CA ARG A 832 12.49 15.79 -8.67
C ARG A 832 13.50 14.68 -8.39
N GLU A 833 13.15 13.74 -7.52
CA GLU A 833 14.06 12.77 -6.93
C GLU A 833 13.75 11.34 -7.40
N ALA A 834 12.58 11.13 -8.01
CA ALA A 834 12.18 9.83 -8.53
C ALA A 834 13.03 9.41 -9.75
N PRO A 835 13.52 8.17 -9.82
CA PRO A 835 14.30 7.70 -10.96
C PRO A 835 13.43 7.43 -12.19
N GLU A 836 14.07 7.24 -13.34
CA GLU A 836 13.48 6.48 -14.44
C GLU A 836 13.48 4.99 -14.09
N ILE A 837 12.41 4.26 -14.44
CA ILE A 837 12.27 2.86 -14.04
C ILE A 837 12.02 1.97 -15.26
N GLU A 838 12.74 0.86 -15.33
CA GLU A 838 12.56 -0.18 -16.33
C GLU A 838 12.33 -1.53 -15.66
N THR A 839 11.19 -2.16 -15.95
CA THR A 839 10.81 -3.44 -15.36
C THR A 839 10.94 -4.60 -16.36
N VAL A 840 11.52 -5.73 -15.94
CA VAL A 840 11.58 -6.98 -16.70
C VAL A 840 10.77 -8.04 -15.96
N LEU A 841 9.68 -8.50 -16.57
CA LEU A 841 8.82 -9.55 -16.01
C LEU A 841 9.19 -10.90 -16.63
N LEU A 842 9.47 -11.88 -15.77
CA LEU A 842 9.64 -13.28 -16.16
C LEU A 842 8.31 -14.00 -15.95
N GLN A 843 7.61 -14.24 -17.05
CA GLN A 843 6.31 -14.93 -17.06
C GLN A 843 6.54 -16.45 -16.99
N ARG A 844 5.81 -17.12 -16.10
CA ARG A 844 5.89 -18.58 -15.91
C ARG A 844 4.50 -19.20 -16.07
N PRO A 845 4.03 -19.43 -17.31
CA PRO A 845 2.70 -19.98 -17.51
C PRO A 845 2.52 -21.33 -16.80
N GLY A 846 1.35 -21.57 -16.22
CA GLY A 846 1.03 -22.80 -15.48
C GLY A 846 1.55 -22.89 -14.04
N LEU A 847 2.50 -22.03 -13.62
CA LEU A 847 2.93 -21.97 -12.21
C LEU A 847 1.91 -21.23 -11.32
N PRO A 848 1.92 -21.43 -9.99
CA PRO A 848 1.00 -20.74 -9.09
C PRO A 848 1.06 -19.21 -9.17
N PHE A 849 -0.07 -18.55 -8.93
CA PHE A 849 -0.13 -17.09 -8.73
C PHE A 849 0.60 -16.71 -7.44
N LEU A 850 1.65 -15.88 -7.53
CA LEU A 850 2.36 -15.36 -6.35
C LEU A 850 2.04 -13.90 -6.06
N GLY A 851 2.22 -13.54 -4.79
CA GLY A 851 2.09 -12.17 -4.31
C GLY A 851 3.23 -11.25 -4.72
N VAL A 852 2.90 -10.10 -5.33
CA VAL A 852 3.91 -9.14 -5.84
C VAL A 852 4.03 -7.86 -5.03
N GLY A 853 3.01 -7.54 -4.22
CA GLY A 853 2.83 -6.23 -3.62
C GLY A 853 3.97 -5.78 -2.70
N GLU A 854 4.84 -6.65 -2.21
CA GLU A 854 5.89 -6.27 -1.23
C GLU A 854 7.30 -6.64 -1.72
N GLY A 855 7.43 -7.18 -2.94
CA GLY A 855 8.66 -7.80 -3.43
C GLY A 855 9.89 -6.88 -3.49
N ALA A 856 9.73 -5.71 -4.11
CA ALA A 856 10.85 -4.78 -4.31
C ALA A 856 11.28 -4.02 -3.05
N MET A 857 10.56 -4.18 -1.93
CA MET A 857 10.83 -3.41 -0.72
C MET A 857 12.15 -3.78 -0.07
N GLY A 858 12.45 -5.08 0.00
CA GLY A 858 13.69 -5.60 0.58
C GLY A 858 14.95 -5.17 -0.19
N PRO A 859 15.07 -5.44 -1.50
CA PRO A 859 16.31 -5.18 -2.23
C PRO A 859 16.60 -3.69 -2.45
N ALA A 860 15.58 -2.84 -2.53
CA ALA A 860 15.76 -1.40 -2.80
C ALA A 860 16.75 -0.67 -1.85
N PRO A 861 16.65 -0.73 -0.51
CA PRO A 861 17.58 -0.05 0.39
C PRO A 861 19.04 -0.50 0.21
N ALA A 862 19.25 -1.80 0.00
CA ALA A 862 20.59 -2.34 -0.19
C ALA A 862 21.19 -1.95 -1.54
N ALA A 863 20.41 -2.02 -2.64
CA ALA A 863 20.88 -1.58 -3.94
C ALA A 863 21.27 -0.09 -3.93
N ILE A 864 20.50 0.76 -3.23
CA ILE A 864 20.82 2.18 -3.03
C ILE A 864 22.09 2.35 -2.19
N SER A 865 22.22 1.64 -1.06
CA SER A 865 23.42 1.72 -0.19
C SER A 865 24.68 1.29 -0.93
N ASN A 866 24.61 0.19 -1.70
CA ASN A 866 25.72 -0.34 -2.48
C ASN A 866 26.11 0.65 -3.60
N ALA A 867 25.13 1.31 -4.23
CA ALA A 867 25.39 2.34 -5.23
C ALA A 867 26.02 3.61 -4.63
N ILE A 868 25.65 4.01 -3.40
CA ILE A 868 26.33 5.10 -2.67
C ILE A 868 27.79 4.72 -2.39
N TYR A 869 28.04 3.49 -1.94
CA TYR A 869 29.41 3.01 -1.74
C TYR A 869 30.23 3.05 -3.04
N ASP A 870 29.68 2.59 -4.15
CA ASP A 870 30.35 2.66 -5.45
C ASP A 870 30.64 4.12 -5.88
N ALA A 871 29.69 5.02 -5.63
CA ALA A 871 29.81 6.44 -6.00
C ALA A 871 30.88 7.19 -5.20
N VAL A 872 30.95 6.96 -3.88
CA VAL A 872 31.72 7.81 -2.96
C VAL A 872 32.56 7.09 -1.90
N GLY A 873 32.51 5.76 -1.82
CA GLY A 873 33.37 4.94 -0.96
C GLY A 873 32.89 4.75 0.48
N VAL A 874 31.74 5.31 0.86
CA VAL A 874 31.22 5.20 2.24
C VAL A 874 30.10 4.16 2.34
N ARG A 875 30.15 3.31 3.37
CA ARG A 875 29.12 2.30 3.65
C ARG A 875 28.02 2.90 4.53
N MET A 876 26.80 2.94 4.00
CA MET A 876 25.64 3.45 4.73
C MET A 876 24.89 2.31 5.41
N ARG A 877 24.86 2.33 6.75
CA ARG A 877 24.25 1.26 7.57
C ARG A 877 23.05 1.72 8.43
N ARG A 878 22.77 3.02 8.46
CA ARG A 878 21.62 3.62 9.18
C ARG A 878 20.72 4.36 8.20
N ILE A 879 19.48 3.91 8.07
CA ILE A 879 18.42 4.56 7.29
C ILE A 879 17.76 5.66 8.14
N PRO A 880 17.24 6.76 7.55
CA PRO A 880 17.48 7.22 6.18
C PRO A 880 18.90 7.73 5.89
N PHE A 881 19.32 7.67 4.63
CA PHE A 881 20.57 8.21 4.09
C PHE A 881 20.40 9.69 3.74
N THR A 882 20.11 10.51 4.76
CA THR A 882 19.94 11.95 4.57
C THR A 882 21.26 12.60 4.12
N PRO A 883 21.20 13.78 3.46
CA PRO A 883 22.41 14.51 3.07
C PRO A 883 23.39 14.72 4.23
N GLU A 884 22.85 15.03 5.42
CA GLU A 884 23.64 15.27 6.64
C GLU A 884 24.37 13.99 7.10
N ARG A 885 23.72 12.82 7.02
CA ARG A 885 24.33 11.53 7.37
C ARG A 885 25.39 11.10 6.36
N ILE A 886 25.18 11.39 5.08
CA ILE A 886 26.18 11.14 4.03
C ILE A 886 27.40 12.04 4.23
N GLN A 887 27.20 13.34 4.47
CA GLN A 887 28.30 14.26 4.79
C GLN A 887 29.06 13.82 6.04
N ALA A 888 28.37 13.39 7.09
CA ALA A 888 29.00 12.88 8.30
C ALA A 888 29.86 11.64 8.00
N ALA A 889 29.38 10.72 7.15
CA ALA A 889 30.13 9.54 6.73
C ALA A 889 31.38 9.92 5.90
N LEU A 890 31.24 10.83 4.93
CA LEU A 890 32.36 11.33 4.11
C LEU A 890 33.44 12.02 4.95
N ASN A 891 33.03 12.78 5.97
CA ASN A 891 33.96 13.47 6.86
C ASN A 891 34.72 12.50 7.76
N ARG A 892 34.07 11.45 8.27
CA ARG A 892 34.73 10.39 9.04
C ARG A 892 35.74 9.63 8.20
N ASP A 893 35.40 9.27 6.96
CA ASP A 893 36.31 8.56 6.05
C ASP A 893 37.57 9.40 5.75
N ARG A 894 37.41 10.71 5.50
CA ARG A 894 38.54 11.64 5.34
C ARG A 894 39.43 11.75 6.58
N GLN A 895 38.87 11.60 7.78
CA GLN A 895 39.64 11.59 9.03
C GLN A 895 40.42 10.29 9.22
N VAL A 896 39.88 9.16 8.78
CA VAL A 896 40.56 7.85 8.84
C VAL A 896 41.69 7.74 7.81
N GLN A 897 41.55 8.40 6.66
CA GLN A 897 42.58 8.42 5.60
C GLN A 897 43.73 9.42 5.84
N ARG A 898 43.57 10.37 6.76
CA ARG A 898 44.60 11.34 7.17
C ARG A 898 45.37 10.81 8.37
#